data_AF-A0A7G5MV40-F1
#
_entry.id   AF-A0A7G5MV40-F1
#
_cell.length_a   1.000
_cell.length_b   1.000
_cell.length_c   1.000
_cell.angle_alpha   90.00
_cell.angle_beta   90.00
_cell.angle_gamma   90.00
#
_symmetry.space_group_name_H-M   'P 1'
#
loop_
_entity.id
_entity.type
_entity.pdbx_description
1 polymer ?
#
loop_
_entity_poly.entity_id
_entity_poly.type
_entity_poly.pdbx_seq_one_letter_code
_entity_poly.pdbx_strand_id
1 'polypeptide(L)'
;MYIKLAIQNMKKSIRNYVIYFVTITLTAAMMYSFLALGFSKEVLLLSENMSMLTSGILGMSVLVALIASFVISYAIRFMLEERKKEFATYELLGMETSNIQKLFFIENGVIGMAAFFIGTFLGVGLSGVLVQIINHIFEMPHAYRISFSIKAFATAFIFFMFMYGIGILRAAKVIRRRKIVDILYDHQKNENGKKHSLRFHITLIILSILCIFTGGCCLAKGLSVQTNVFYFWMTGAVILTATGIYEMYRNLPILLLRLLNKSKRRKYKDINLFYYGQIGRKVDSAGKLMAVIAILLTVSLSTMFAGLSMGAGYKANMEAYYSYDAGVALDAPLTKKSMEPMIEFTRQQCKVEDELIYYLYGTDTYPVEALALSDYNHLRCMLGLKPVNLSANEFFIHCDTWNYVEKIQKALEQKSEITLAGNVLEIAETAIHTEPMEQYQMAGTKGYALVVPDQVANQLSGEKIRLVMKLENGGYPELKHELKKFLHDPNAWMPELQDGKSLPEQVTMGVTVKAWGVENSLTGFAAISFCGLYLSIIFIILSSTILAFEQFSKINYNRCNYQILDKMGVAQKTRRCLIKKEVGILFFIPAILPMIMMIFLIAGANKVFGEAILQENLFLTYGIVTLTVFSGIYLLYYWDTTSVFQYAVLKKEFYK
;
A
#
# COMPACT_ATOMS: atom_id res chain seq x y z
N MET A 1 -33.63 -32.49 12.27
CA MET A 1 -34.14 -32.65 10.88
C MET A 1 -33.43 -31.73 9.88
N TYR A 2 -33.48 -30.41 10.01
CA TYR A 2 -32.90 -29.46 9.05
C TYR A 2 -31.38 -29.58 8.83
N ILE A 3 -30.59 -29.86 9.88
CA ILE A 3 -29.13 -30.08 9.75
C ILE A 3 -28.84 -31.33 8.89
N LYS A 4 -29.57 -32.42 9.10
CA LYS A 4 -29.41 -33.66 8.32
C LYS A 4 -29.76 -33.45 6.84
N LEU A 5 -30.81 -32.66 6.58
CA LEU A 5 -31.23 -32.30 5.23
C LEU A 5 -30.22 -31.36 4.54
N ALA A 6 -29.68 -30.38 5.26
CA ALA A 6 -28.62 -29.50 4.78
C ALA A 6 -27.35 -30.27 4.38
N ILE A 7 -26.90 -31.21 5.23
CA ILE A 7 -25.70 -32.03 4.96
C ILE A 7 -25.90 -32.96 3.75
N GLN A 8 -27.09 -33.55 3.60
CA GLN A 8 -27.41 -34.40 2.44
C GLN A 8 -27.48 -33.60 1.14
N ASN A 9 -28.08 -32.41 1.17
CA ASN A 9 -28.11 -31.51 0.02
C ASN A 9 -26.70 -31.07 -0.38
N MET A 10 -25.89 -30.61 0.58
CA MET A 10 -24.50 -30.23 0.35
C MET A 10 -23.68 -31.35 -0.33
N LYS A 11 -23.81 -32.61 0.13
CA LYS A 11 -23.11 -33.75 -0.49
C LYS A 11 -23.53 -34.00 -1.94
N LYS A 12 -24.82 -33.81 -2.26
CA LYS A 12 -25.34 -34.01 -3.62
C LYS A 12 -24.94 -32.91 -4.60
N SER A 13 -24.80 -31.66 -4.15
CA SER A 13 -24.48 -30.51 -5.01
C SER A 13 -23.04 -30.02 -4.89
N ILE A 14 -22.12 -30.82 -4.31
CA ILE A 14 -20.74 -30.39 -3.97
C ILE A 14 -19.97 -29.80 -5.16
N ARG A 15 -20.23 -30.28 -6.38
CA ARG A 15 -19.63 -29.77 -7.63
C ARG A 15 -19.99 -28.31 -7.91
N ASN A 16 -21.19 -27.88 -7.50
CA ASN A 16 -21.65 -26.50 -7.65
C ASN A 16 -21.13 -25.60 -6.52
N TYR A 17 -20.72 -26.20 -5.39
CA TYR A 17 -20.15 -25.50 -4.23
C TYR A 17 -18.64 -25.26 -4.31
N VAL A 18 -17.91 -25.93 -5.22
CA VAL A 18 -16.44 -25.89 -5.24
C VAL A 18 -15.89 -24.47 -5.33
N ILE A 19 -16.39 -23.64 -6.25
CA ILE A 19 -15.86 -22.27 -6.46
C ILE A 19 -16.12 -21.39 -5.24
N TYR A 20 -17.32 -21.52 -4.66
CA TYR A 20 -17.71 -20.86 -3.42
C TYR A 20 -16.79 -21.24 -2.26
N PHE A 21 -16.61 -22.55 -2.06
CA PHE A 21 -15.78 -23.10 -1.00
C PHE A 21 -14.31 -22.69 -1.14
N VAL A 22 -13.74 -22.80 -2.35
CA VAL A 22 -12.36 -22.38 -2.65
C VAL A 22 -12.16 -20.90 -2.36
N THR A 23 -13.11 -20.04 -2.72
CA THR A 23 -13.03 -18.60 -2.45
C THR A 23 -12.92 -18.29 -0.96
N ILE A 24 -13.81 -18.88 -0.16
CA ILE A 24 -13.85 -18.63 1.28
C ILE A 24 -12.59 -19.19 1.94
N THR A 25 -12.16 -20.38 1.51
CA THR A 25 -10.94 -21.02 1.98
C THR A 25 -9.71 -20.16 1.70
N LEU A 26 -9.57 -19.66 0.47
CA LEU A 26 -8.46 -18.81 0.05
C LEU A 26 -8.46 -17.46 0.78
N THR A 27 -9.65 -16.86 0.96
CA THR A 27 -9.81 -15.62 1.72
C THR A 27 -9.43 -15.81 3.19
N ALA A 28 -9.84 -16.91 3.82
CA ALA A 28 -9.47 -17.24 5.20
C ALA A 28 -7.97 -17.55 5.33
N ALA A 29 -7.38 -18.26 4.36
CA ALA A 29 -5.95 -18.57 4.32
C ALA A 29 -5.10 -17.29 4.28
N MET A 30 -5.45 -16.37 3.38
CA MET A 30 -4.80 -15.07 3.28
C MET A 30 -5.02 -14.22 4.55
N MET A 31 -6.24 -14.18 5.08
CA MET A 31 -6.50 -13.42 6.31
C MET A 31 -5.61 -13.91 7.47
N TYR A 32 -5.56 -15.23 7.68
CA TYR A 32 -4.73 -15.82 8.73
C TYR A 32 -3.25 -15.57 8.46
N SER A 33 -2.76 -15.80 7.23
CA SER A 33 -1.33 -15.68 6.93
C SER A 33 -0.80 -14.27 7.21
N PHE A 34 -1.60 -13.25 6.95
CA PHE A 34 -1.22 -11.87 7.25
C PHE A 34 -1.20 -11.55 8.75
N LEU A 35 -2.24 -11.97 9.47
CA LEU A 35 -2.33 -11.77 10.91
C LEU A 35 -1.25 -12.56 11.65
N ALA A 36 -0.90 -13.75 11.17
CA ALA A 36 0.17 -14.57 11.75
C ALA A 36 1.53 -13.86 11.68
N LEU A 37 1.79 -13.16 10.58
CA LEU A 37 2.99 -12.34 10.42
C LEU A 37 3.00 -11.15 11.38
N GLY A 38 1.89 -10.40 11.47
CA GLY A 38 1.78 -9.24 12.36
C GLY A 38 1.87 -9.56 13.85
N PHE A 39 1.58 -10.80 14.24
CA PHE A 39 1.72 -11.27 15.61
C PHE A 39 2.94 -12.16 15.84
N SER A 40 3.84 -12.29 14.86
CA SER A 40 5.04 -13.12 15.00
C SER A 40 6.03 -12.46 15.96
N LYS A 41 6.63 -13.26 16.85
CA LYS A 41 7.59 -12.77 17.85
C LYS A 41 8.86 -12.21 17.21
N GLU A 42 9.31 -12.82 16.11
CA GLU A 42 10.47 -12.37 15.35
C GLU A 42 10.25 -10.95 14.81
N VAL A 43 9.07 -10.66 14.23
CA VAL A 43 8.73 -9.30 13.80
C VAL A 43 8.63 -8.36 15.00
N LEU A 44 8.03 -8.79 16.13
CA LEU A 44 7.88 -7.94 17.32
C LEU A 44 9.18 -7.62 18.07
N LEU A 45 10.23 -8.42 17.89
CA LEU A 45 11.52 -8.27 18.59
C LEU A 45 12.52 -7.39 17.83
N LEU A 46 12.29 -7.09 16.55
CA LEU A 46 13.25 -6.40 15.68
C LEU A 46 13.27 -4.85 15.79
N SER A 47 12.43 -4.18 16.61
CA SER A 47 12.43 -2.69 16.69
C SER A 47 11.70 -2.13 17.92
N GLU A 48 12.16 -0.98 18.41
CA GLU A 48 11.45 -0.20 19.45
C GLU A 48 10.17 0.50 18.96
N ASN A 49 10.01 0.71 17.65
CA ASN A 49 8.84 1.38 17.05
C ASN A 49 7.71 0.41 16.65
N MET A 50 7.71 -0.80 17.21
CA MET A 50 6.81 -1.90 16.83
C MET A 50 5.33 -1.67 17.13
N SER A 51 4.96 -0.69 17.96
CA SER A 51 3.56 -0.31 18.16
C SER A 51 2.92 0.23 16.87
N MET A 52 3.66 1.04 16.11
CA MET A 52 3.20 1.59 14.83
C MET A 52 3.06 0.47 13.80
N LEU A 53 4.01 -0.46 13.74
CA LEU A 53 3.97 -1.58 12.81
C LEU A 53 2.81 -2.54 13.09
N THR A 54 2.64 -2.93 14.35
CA THR A 54 1.55 -3.80 14.79
C THR A 54 0.19 -3.13 14.53
N SER A 55 0.06 -1.83 14.82
CA SER A 55 -1.15 -1.06 14.51
C SER A 55 -1.39 -0.95 13.01
N GLY A 56 -0.33 -0.83 12.19
CA GLY A 56 -0.39 -0.79 10.74
C GLY A 56 -0.92 -2.10 10.16
N ILE A 57 -0.35 -3.24 10.58
CA ILE A 57 -0.79 -4.57 10.12
C ILE A 57 -2.24 -4.84 10.55
N LEU A 58 -2.62 -4.48 11.78
CA LEU A 58 -4.01 -4.56 12.23
C LEU A 58 -4.94 -3.68 11.39
N GLY A 59 -4.57 -2.42 11.13
CA GLY A 59 -5.34 -1.51 10.28
C GLY A 59 -5.52 -2.02 8.86
N MET A 60 -4.45 -2.57 8.26
CA MET A 60 -4.50 -3.19 6.93
C MET A 60 -5.34 -4.47 6.93
N SER A 61 -5.32 -5.26 8.00
CA SER A 61 -6.17 -6.44 8.14
C SER A 61 -7.65 -6.09 8.18
N VAL A 62 -8.01 -4.97 8.82
CA VAL A 62 -9.38 -4.43 8.80
C VAL A 62 -9.81 -4.05 7.38
N LEU A 63 -8.93 -3.40 6.61
CA LEU A 63 -9.19 -3.05 5.21
C LEU A 63 -9.43 -4.31 4.36
N VAL A 64 -8.57 -5.33 4.51
CA VAL A 64 -8.74 -6.63 3.86
C VAL A 64 -10.07 -7.25 4.23
N ALA A 65 -10.45 -7.22 5.52
CA ALA A 65 -11.70 -7.80 5.99
C ALA A 65 -12.91 -7.07 5.38
N LEU A 66 -12.88 -5.75 5.33
CA LEU A 66 -13.94 -4.94 4.70
C LEU A 66 -14.14 -5.36 3.24
N ILE A 67 -13.07 -5.50 2.48
CA ILE A 67 -13.16 -5.82 1.05
C ILE A 67 -13.53 -7.28 0.82
N ALA A 68 -12.95 -8.20 1.58
CA ALA A 68 -13.32 -9.61 1.55
C ALA A 68 -14.79 -9.83 1.94
N SER A 69 -15.40 -8.97 2.78
CA SER A 69 -16.84 -9.01 3.05
C SER A 69 -17.70 -8.83 1.80
N PHE A 70 -17.25 -8.00 0.83
CA PHE A 70 -17.95 -7.82 -0.44
C PHE A 70 -17.83 -9.06 -1.33
N VAL A 71 -16.63 -9.66 -1.40
CA VAL A 71 -16.37 -10.88 -2.18
C VAL A 71 -17.18 -12.05 -1.61
N ILE A 72 -17.15 -12.24 -0.29
CA ILE A 72 -17.95 -13.26 0.40
C ILE A 72 -19.45 -13.01 0.21
N SER A 73 -19.91 -11.75 0.33
CA SER A 73 -21.31 -11.40 0.04
C SER A 73 -21.72 -11.79 -1.38
N TYR A 74 -20.84 -11.53 -2.35
CA TYR A 74 -21.08 -11.87 -3.75
C TYR A 74 -21.10 -13.40 -3.94
N ALA A 75 -20.15 -14.13 -3.34
CA ALA A 75 -20.08 -15.58 -3.37
C ALA A 75 -21.34 -16.24 -2.77
N ILE A 76 -21.83 -15.74 -1.63
CA ILE A 76 -23.08 -16.21 -1.00
C ILE A 76 -24.28 -15.89 -1.90
N ARG A 77 -24.33 -14.70 -2.50
CA ARG A 77 -25.38 -14.34 -3.45
C ARG A 77 -25.38 -15.26 -4.68
N PHE A 78 -24.21 -15.61 -5.19
CA PHE A 78 -24.09 -16.57 -6.28
C PHE A 78 -24.67 -17.93 -5.90
N MET A 79 -24.35 -18.43 -4.70
CA MET A 79 -24.93 -19.68 -4.19
C MET A 79 -26.46 -19.64 -4.09
N LEU A 80 -27.02 -18.49 -3.70
CA LEU A 80 -28.47 -18.28 -3.73
C LEU A 80 -29.03 -18.36 -5.15
N GLU A 81 -28.36 -17.76 -6.13
CA GLU A 81 -28.82 -17.69 -7.51
C GLU A 81 -28.83 -19.07 -8.18
N GLU A 82 -27.85 -19.93 -7.88
CA GLU A 82 -27.81 -21.33 -8.35
C GLU A 82 -28.93 -22.20 -7.74
N ARG A 83 -29.27 -21.95 -6.47
CA ARG A 83 -30.26 -22.75 -5.72
C ARG A 83 -31.67 -22.19 -5.71
N LYS A 84 -31.88 -21.11 -6.46
CA LYS A 84 -33.16 -20.39 -6.48
C LYS A 84 -34.33 -21.28 -6.93
N LYS A 85 -34.09 -22.23 -7.84
CA LYS A 85 -35.10 -23.22 -8.27
C LYS A 85 -35.44 -24.21 -7.15
N GLU A 86 -34.44 -24.68 -6.40
CA GLU A 86 -34.66 -25.58 -5.26
C GLU A 86 -35.51 -24.90 -4.18
N PHE A 87 -35.18 -23.65 -3.83
CA PHE A 87 -35.94 -22.88 -2.84
C PHE A 87 -37.37 -22.58 -3.31
N ALA A 88 -37.55 -22.27 -4.59
CA ALA A 88 -38.89 -22.09 -5.16
C ALA A 88 -39.71 -23.38 -5.08
N THR A 89 -39.11 -24.56 -5.33
CA THR A 89 -39.81 -25.85 -5.16
C THR A 89 -40.18 -26.11 -3.71
N TYR A 90 -39.29 -25.81 -2.75
CA TYR A 90 -39.62 -25.96 -1.32
C TYR A 90 -40.79 -25.06 -0.90
N GLU A 91 -40.81 -23.81 -1.37
CA GLU A 91 -41.90 -22.89 -1.08
C GLU A 91 -43.23 -23.35 -1.72
N LEU A 92 -43.19 -23.88 -2.95
CA LEU A 92 -44.36 -24.50 -3.61
C LEU A 92 -44.87 -25.76 -2.89
N LEU A 93 -43.99 -26.50 -2.21
CA LEU A 93 -44.35 -27.66 -1.38
C LEU A 93 -44.85 -27.26 0.03
N GLY A 94 -45.04 -25.96 0.29
CA GLY A 94 -45.60 -25.44 1.54
C GLY A 94 -44.57 -25.08 2.62
N MET A 95 -43.28 -25.07 2.31
CA MET A 95 -42.25 -24.67 3.27
C MET A 95 -42.23 -23.15 3.45
N GLU A 96 -42.39 -22.69 4.69
CA GLU A 96 -42.29 -21.25 5.00
C GLU A 96 -40.92 -20.65 4.64
N THR A 97 -40.92 -19.39 4.19
CA THR A 97 -39.69 -18.64 3.89
C THR A 97 -38.75 -18.52 5.09
N SER A 98 -39.27 -18.53 6.31
CA SER A 98 -38.53 -18.57 7.58
C SER A 98 -37.67 -19.83 7.71
N ASN A 99 -38.23 -20.98 7.34
CA ASN A 99 -37.56 -22.28 7.38
C ASN A 99 -36.54 -22.40 6.26
N ILE A 100 -36.80 -21.82 5.08
CA ILE A 100 -35.82 -21.76 3.98
C ILE A 100 -34.60 -20.93 4.39
N GLN A 101 -34.82 -19.80 5.08
CA GLN A 101 -33.72 -18.98 5.62
C GLN A 101 -32.89 -19.75 6.66
N LYS A 102 -33.53 -20.47 7.60
CA LYS A 102 -32.83 -21.30 8.59
C LYS A 102 -32.02 -22.42 7.92
N LEU A 103 -32.60 -23.10 6.92
CA LEU A 103 -31.91 -24.13 6.15
C LEU A 103 -30.68 -23.56 5.44
N PHE A 104 -30.85 -22.43 4.74
CA PHE A 104 -29.77 -21.74 4.04
C PHE A 104 -28.67 -21.29 5.00
N PHE A 105 -29.03 -20.73 6.16
CA PHE A 105 -28.09 -20.28 7.18
C PHE A 105 -27.25 -21.44 7.72
N ILE A 106 -27.88 -22.56 8.07
CA ILE A 106 -27.18 -23.74 8.60
C ILE A 106 -26.24 -24.33 7.55
N GLU A 107 -26.70 -24.50 6.31
CA GLU A 107 -25.90 -25.10 5.24
C GLU A 107 -24.68 -24.25 4.90
N ASN A 108 -24.88 -22.94 4.75
CA ASN A 108 -23.77 -22.01 4.51
C ASN A 108 -22.86 -21.95 5.73
N GLY A 109 -23.40 -21.87 6.95
CA GLY A 109 -22.62 -21.87 8.18
C GLY A 109 -21.66 -23.06 8.29
N VAL A 110 -22.11 -24.28 7.97
CA VAL A 110 -21.26 -25.48 7.96
C VAL A 110 -20.16 -25.38 6.90
N ILE A 111 -20.49 -24.95 5.68
CA ILE A 111 -19.51 -24.81 4.58
C ILE A 111 -18.49 -23.71 4.91
N GLY A 112 -18.94 -22.57 5.42
CA GLY A 112 -18.12 -21.44 5.83
C GLY A 112 -17.16 -21.81 6.95
N MET A 113 -17.64 -22.54 7.97
CA MET A 113 -16.77 -23.02 9.05
C MET A 113 -15.74 -24.03 8.56
N ALA A 114 -16.13 -24.99 7.73
CA ALA A 114 -15.18 -25.94 7.14
C ALA A 114 -14.12 -25.21 6.29
N ALA A 115 -14.54 -24.23 5.48
CA ALA A 115 -13.64 -23.41 4.67
C ALA A 115 -12.71 -22.55 5.53
N PHE A 116 -13.18 -22.02 6.66
CA PHE A 116 -12.35 -21.25 7.59
C PHE A 116 -11.26 -22.10 8.23
N PHE A 117 -11.57 -23.30 8.71
CA PHE A 117 -10.57 -24.20 9.31
C PHE A 117 -9.55 -24.69 8.29
N ILE A 118 -10.01 -25.13 7.11
CA ILE A 118 -9.11 -25.55 6.02
C ILE A 118 -8.29 -24.36 5.52
N GLY A 119 -8.91 -23.19 5.41
CA GLY A 119 -8.25 -21.94 5.04
C GLY A 119 -7.18 -21.56 6.05
N THR A 120 -7.47 -21.57 7.34
CA THR A 120 -6.49 -21.32 8.40
C THR A 120 -5.32 -22.30 8.30
N PHE A 121 -5.59 -23.59 8.13
CA PHE A 121 -4.55 -24.60 7.98
C PHE A 121 -3.64 -24.33 6.76
N LEU A 122 -4.23 -24.01 5.61
CA LEU A 122 -3.47 -23.59 4.43
C LEU A 122 -2.72 -22.26 4.66
N GLY A 123 -3.32 -21.35 5.42
CA GLY A 123 -2.76 -20.06 5.79
C GLY A 123 -1.51 -20.17 6.67
N VAL A 124 -1.41 -21.21 7.52
CA VAL A 124 -0.19 -21.53 8.26
C VAL A 124 0.95 -21.83 7.28
N GLY A 125 0.72 -22.68 6.28
CA GLY A 125 1.72 -22.95 5.24
C GLY A 125 2.06 -21.70 4.42
N LEU A 126 1.04 -20.94 4.02
CA LEU A 126 1.21 -19.72 3.23
C LEU A 126 1.99 -18.64 4.00
N SER A 127 1.78 -18.52 5.31
CA SER A 127 2.55 -17.60 6.16
C SER A 127 4.04 -17.90 6.13
N GLY A 128 4.44 -19.17 6.11
CA GLY A 128 5.84 -19.56 6.00
C GLY A 128 6.46 -19.19 4.65
N VAL A 129 5.72 -19.38 3.56
CA VAL A 129 6.16 -18.92 2.22
C VAL A 129 6.33 -17.41 2.21
N LEU A 130 5.40 -16.66 2.81
CA LEU A 130 5.49 -15.20 2.90
C LEU A 130 6.71 -14.75 3.73
N VAL A 131 7.00 -15.39 4.87
CA VAL A 131 8.24 -15.09 5.63
C VAL A 131 9.48 -15.37 4.81
N GLN A 132 9.51 -16.47 4.06
CA GLN A 132 10.68 -16.79 3.25
C GLN A 132 10.91 -15.76 2.13
N ILE A 133 9.83 -15.27 1.51
CA ILE A 133 9.90 -14.15 0.57
C ILE A 133 10.44 -12.89 1.27
N ILE A 134 10.00 -12.59 2.50
CA ILE A 134 10.53 -11.50 3.31
C ILE A 134 12.04 -11.67 3.53
N ASN A 135 12.48 -12.83 4.02
CA ASN A 135 13.90 -13.07 4.32
C ASN A 135 14.78 -12.95 3.07
N HIS A 136 14.26 -13.35 1.90
CA HIS A 136 15.00 -13.21 0.64
C HIS A 136 15.06 -11.76 0.14
N ILE A 137 13.98 -10.98 0.29
CA ILE A 137 13.95 -9.57 -0.10
C ILE A 137 14.85 -8.72 0.82
N PHE A 138 14.94 -9.07 2.11
CA PHE A 138 15.61 -8.26 3.12
C PHE A 138 16.92 -8.87 3.67
N GLU A 139 17.39 -9.97 3.08
CA GLU A 139 18.67 -10.62 3.40
C GLU A 139 18.84 -10.94 4.91
N MET A 140 17.73 -11.14 5.62
CA MET A 140 17.73 -11.42 7.06
C MET A 140 18.16 -12.88 7.32
N PRO A 141 19.16 -13.13 8.20
CA PRO A 141 19.82 -14.42 8.34
C PRO A 141 19.03 -15.49 9.11
N HIS A 142 17.72 -15.31 9.33
CA HIS A 142 16.94 -16.21 10.19
C HIS A 142 16.18 -17.28 9.40
N ALA A 143 16.41 -18.54 9.76
CA ALA A 143 15.67 -19.69 9.25
C ALA A 143 14.30 -19.76 9.94
N TYR A 144 13.24 -19.46 9.18
CA TYR A 144 11.88 -19.45 9.72
C TYR A 144 11.40 -20.85 10.13
N ARG A 145 10.75 -20.94 11.31
CA ARG A 145 9.97 -22.10 11.74
C ARG A 145 8.48 -21.80 11.61
N ILE A 146 7.75 -22.67 10.93
CA ILE A 146 6.28 -22.60 10.84
C ILE A 146 5.70 -22.55 12.26
N SER A 147 5.11 -21.40 12.63
CA SER A 147 4.52 -21.20 13.96
C SER A 147 3.03 -20.92 13.85
N PHE A 148 2.24 -21.60 14.68
CA PHE A 148 0.81 -21.34 14.81
C PHE A 148 0.57 -20.25 15.86
N SER A 149 -0.10 -19.17 15.48
CA SER A 149 -0.43 -18.06 16.39
C SER A 149 -1.89 -18.10 16.79
N ILE A 150 -2.14 -18.39 18.09
CA ILE A 150 -3.50 -18.41 18.64
C ILE A 150 -4.16 -17.02 18.58
N LYS A 151 -3.38 -15.94 18.70
CA LYS A 151 -3.86 -14.56 18.58
C LYS A 151 -4.31 -14.28 17.15
N ALA A 152 -3.50 -14.64 16.16
CA ALA A 152 -3.86 -14.52 14.75
C ALA A 152 -5.13 -15.30 14.41
N PHE A 153 -5.24 -16.53 14.91
CA PHE A 153 -6.43 -17.36 14.74
C PHE A 153 -7.69 -16.70 15.29
N ALA A 154 -7.65 -16.22 16.54
CA ALA A 154 -8.79 -15.56 17.19
C ALA A 154 -9.21 -14.28 16.45
N THR A 155 -8.25 -13.43 16.07
CA THR A 155 -8.53 -12.20 15.30
C THR A 155 -9.08 -12.53 13.90
N ALA A 156 -8.51 -13.52 13.21
CA ALA A 156 -8.99 -13.97 11.91
C ALA A 156 -10.43 -14.52 12.01
N PHE A 157 -10.74 -15.25 13.08
CA PHE A 157 -12.09 -15.77 13.33
C PHE A 157 -13.11 -14.65 13.56
N ILE A 158 -12.75 -13.60 14.32
CA ILE A 158 -13.62 -12.43 14.51
C ILE A 158 -13.89 -11.73 13.18
N PHE A 159 -12.85 -11.44 12.39
CA PHE A 159 -13.03 -10.85 11.06
C PHE A 159 -13.83 -11.76 10.13
N PHE A 160 -13.60 -13.08 10.19
CA PHE A 160 -14.39 -14.04 9.42
C PHE A 160 -15.87 -13.97 9.77
N MET A 161 -16.21 -13.98 11.07
CA MET A 161 -17.59 -13.86 11.53
C MET A 161 -18.24 -12.55 11.08
N PHE A 162 -17.50 -11.43 11.13
CA PHE A 162 -17.97 -10.15 10.64
C PHE A 162 -18.25 -10.18 9.12
N MET A 163 -17.26 -10.60 8.31
CA MET A 163 -17.37 -10.66 6.86
C MET A 163 -18.49 -11.58 6.40
N TYR A 164 -18.53 -12.78 6.98
CA TYR A 164 -19.47 -13.83 6.65
C TYR A 164 -20.88 -13.49 7.11
N GLY A 165 -21.01 -12.93 8.31
CA GLY A 165 -22.26 -12.44 8.87
C GLY A 165 -22.92 -11.39 7.98
N ILE A 166 -22.17 -10.39 7.50
CA ILE A 166 -22.68 -9.39 6.55
C ILE A 166 -23.22 -10.07 5.28
N GLY A 167 -22.48 -11.03 4.75
CA GLY A 167 -22.87 -11.77 3.55
C GLY A 167 -24.17 -12.55 3.73
N ILE A 168 -24.31 -13.29 4.84
CA ILE A 168 -25.54 -14.04 5.13
C ILE A 168 -26.72 -13.10 5.40
N LEU A 169 -26.53 -12.00 6.13
CA LEU A 169 -27.60 -11.03 6.40
C LEU A 169 -28.13 -10.41 5.10
N ARG A 170 -27.23 -10.06 4.18
CA ARG A 170 -27.60 -9.59 2.84
C ARG A 170 -28.37 -10.67 2.06
N ALA A 171 -27.90 -11.90 2.09
CA ALA A 171 -28.53 -13.05 1.45
C ALA A 171 -29.94 -13.35 1.99
N ALA A 172 -30.11 -13.37 3.32
CA ALA A 172 -31.40 -13.57 3.98
C ALA A 172 -32.40 -12.46 3.60
N LYS A 173 -31.93 -11.20 3.53
CA LYS A 173 -32.76 -10.07 3.08
C LYS A 173 -33.22 -10.22 1.64
N VAL A 174 -32.42 -10.83 0.76
CA VAL A 174 -32.78 -11.12 -0.63
C VAL A 174 -33.86 -12.20 -0.68
N ILE A 175 -33.71 -13.31 0.05
CA ILE A 175 -34.71 -14.39 0.10
C ILE A 175 -36.07 -13.85 0.57
N ARG A 176 -36.09 -13.06 1.66
CA ARG A 176 -37.34 -12.53 2.23
C ARG A 176 -38.14 -11.63 1.28
N ARG A 177 -37.47 -10.94 0.35
CA ARG A 177 -38.09 -9.86 -0.46
C ARG A 177 -38.50 -10.29 -1.86
N ARG A 178 -38.17 -11.51 -2.32
CA ARG A 178 -38.48 -11.94 -3.69
C ARG A 178 -39.69 -12.86 -3.73
N LYS A 179 -40.60 -12.60 -4.66
CA LYS A 179 -41.74 -13.48 -4.96
C LYS A 179 -41.25 -14.73 -5.70
N ILE A 180 -41.85 -15.88 -5.43
CA ILE A 180 -41.59 -17.19 -6.09
C ILE A 180 -41.54 -17.07 -7.62
N VAL A 181 -42.50 -16.33 -8.20
CA VAL A 181 -42.62 -16.13 -9.65
C VAL A 181 -41.42 -15.40 -10.22
N ASP A 182 -40.90 -14.38 -9.51
CA ASP A 182 -39.70 -13.67 -9.96
C ASP A 182 -38.47 -14.56 -9.89
N ILE A 183 -38.42 -15.55 -8.99
CA ILE A 183 -37.31 -16.50 -8.86
C ILE A 183 -37.31 -17.53 -9.99
N LEU A 184 -38.49 -18.08 -10.34
CA LEU A 184 -38.65 -19.08 -11.39
C LEU A 184 -38.39 -18.53 -12.80
N TYR A 185 -38.86 -17.32 -13.10
CA TYR A 185 -38.81 -16.74 -14.45
C TYR A 185 -37.66 -15.73 -14.68
N ASP A 186 -36.79 -15.50 -13.70
CA ASP A 186 -35.68 -14.53 -13.76
C ASP A 186 -34.72 -14.75 -14.95
N HIS A 187 -34.56 -16.00 -15.40
CA HIS A 187 -33.63 -16.36 -16.47
C HIS A 187 -34.03 -15.88 -17.87
N GLN A 188 -35.29 -15.46 -18.05
CA GLN A 188 -35.85 -15.02 -19.34
C GLN A 188 -35.93 -13.49 -19.50
N LYS A 189 -35.67 -12.71 -18.44
CA LYS A 189 -35.75 -11.23 -18.50
C LYS A 189 -34.39 -10.66 -18.93
N ASN A 190 -34.37 -9.90 -20.02
CA ASN A 190 -33.25 -9.00 -20.31
C ASN A 190 -33.23 -7.88 -19.27
N GLU A 191 -32.04 -7.46 -18.81
CA GLU A 191 -31.92 -6.25 -18.01
C GLU A 191 -32.34 -5.07 -18.90
N ASN A 192 -33.58 -4.63 -18.79
CA ASN A 192 -34.05 -3.39 -19.41
C ASN A 192 -33.38 -2.23 -18.67
N GLY A 193 -32.16 -1.88 -19.09
CA GLY A 193 -31.45 -0.71 -18.58
C GLY A 193 -32.35 0.53 -18.67
N LYS A 194 -32.29 1.39 -17.65
CA LYS A 194 -33.08 2.64 -17.63
C LYS A 194 -32.88 3.40 -18.95
N LYS A 195 -33.97 3.84 -19.58
CA LYS A 195 -33.99 4.55 -20.87
C LYS A 195 -33.45 5.99 -20.78
N HIS A 196 -32.32 6.21 -20.10
CA HIS A 196 -31.68 7.53 -20.10
C HIS A 196 -31.08 7.85 -21.47
N SER A 197 -30.93 9.12 -21.82
CA SER A 197 -30.38 9.53 -23.12
C SER A 197 -28.88 9.20 -23.25
N LEU A 198 -28.33 9.20 -24.47
CA LEU A 198 -26.89 9.01 -24.69
C LEU A 198 -26.07 10.10 -23.97
N ARG A 199 -26.56 11.35 -24.02
CA ARG A 199 -25.94 12.52 -23.39
C ARG A 199 -25.79 12.35 -21.88
N PHE A 200 -26.79 11.76 -21.22
CA PHE A 200 -26.76 11.50 -19.78
C PHE A 200 -25.59 10.60 -19.35
N HIS A 201 -25.31 9.52 -20.09
CA HIS A 201 -24.17 8.67 -19.76
C HIS A 201 -22.82 9.34 -20.06
N ILE A 202 -22.76 10.17 -21.10
CA ILE A 202 -21.55 10.96 -21.41
C ILE A 202 -21.27 11.96 -20.28
N THR A 203 -22.29 12.68 -19.80
CA THR A 203 -22.12 13.64 -18.69
C THR A 203 -21.67 12.95 -17.41
N LEU A 204 -22.19 11.76 -17.09
CA LEU A 204 -21.75 10.99 -15.93
C LEU A 204 -20.29 10.53 -16.06
N ILE A 205 -19.86 10.13 -17.26
CA ILE A 205 -18.46 9.74 -17.48
C ILE A 205 -17.54 10.96 -17.34
N ILE A 206 -17.91 12.11 -17.88
CA ILE A 206 -17.12 13.35 -17.70
C ILE A 206 -17.03 13.73 -16.22
N LEU A 207 -18.15 13.66 -15.48
CA LEU A 207 -18.16 13.92 -14.04
C LEU A 207 -17.29 12.92 -13.26
N SER A 208 -17.28 11.66 -13.68
CA SER A 208 -16.44 10.63 -13.05
C SER A 208 -14.95 10.87 -13.27
N ILE A 209 -14.55 11.34 -14.46
CA ILE A 209 -13.16 11.72 -14.76
C ILE A 209 -12.76 12.93 -13.92
N LEU A 210 -13.63 13.93 -13.81
CA LEU A 210 -13.39 15.10 -12.95
C LEU A 210 -13.21 14.68 -11.49
N CYS A 211 -14.03 13.74 -10.99
CA CYS A 211 -13.93 13.20 -9.64
C CYS A 211 -12.61 12.45 -9.39
N ILE A 212 -12.13 11.68 -10.37
CA ILE A 212 -10.82 11.03 -10.29
C ILE A 212 -9.69 12.07 -10.28
N PHE A 213 -9.79 13.10 -11.13
CA PHE A 213 -8.80 14.18 -11.19
C PHE A 213 -8.74 14.99 -9.88
N THR A 214 -9.90 15.37 -9.32
CA THR A 214 -9.95 16.05 -8.02
C THR A 214 -9.43 15.16 -6.89
N GLY A 215 -9.67 13.85 -6.95
CA GLY A 215 -9.06 12.88 -6.04
C GLY A 215 -7.53 12.87 -6.13
N GLY A 216 -6.97 12.93 -7.34
CA GLY A 216 -5.53 13.08 -7.56
C GLY A 216 -4.95 14.40 -7.01
N CYS A 217 -5.65 15.52 -7.19
CA CYS A 217 -5.25 16.79 -6.59
C CYS A 217 -5.31 16.76 -5.05
N CYS A 218 -6.32 16.09 -4.48
CA CYS A 218 -6.42 15.89 -3.02
C CYS A 218 -5.24 15.06 -2.50
N LEU A 219 -4.83 14.03 -3.24
CA LEU A 219 -3.65 13.23 -2.90
C LEU A 219 -2.39 14.09 -2.89
N ALA A 220 -2.15 14.88 -3.95
CA ALA A 220 -1.00 15.77 -4.03
C ALA A 220 -0.97 16.80 -2.88
N LYS A 221 -2.12 17.40 -2.56
CA LYS A 221 -2.24 18.34 -1.44
C LYS A 221 -2.08 17.66 -0.08
N GLY A 222 -2.56 16.43 0.06
CA GLY A 222 -2.35 15.60 1.24
C GLY A 222 -0.85 15.41 1.49
N LEU A 223 -0.09 15.04 0.46
CA LEU A 223 1.36 14.84 0.56
C LEU A 223 2.13 16.11 0.93
N SER A 224 1.62 17.30 0.62
CA SER A 224 2.27 18.57 1.01
C SER A 224 2.00 19.02 2.46
N VAL A 225 1.06 18.39 3.17
CA VAL A 225 0.61 18.82 4.51
C VAL A 225 1.10 17.84 5.57
N GLN A 226 1.86 18.33 6.56
CA GLN A 226 2.40 17.51 7.66
C GLN A 226 1.54 17.51 8.94
N THR A 227 0.39 18.19 8.95
CA THR A 227 -0.52 18.26 10.12
C THR A 227 -1.59 17.17 10.08
N ASN A 228 -2.39 17.03 11.15
CA ASN A 228 -3.52 16.09 11.21
C ASN A 228 -4.53 16.23 10.05
N VAL A 229 -4.52 17.36 9.34
CA VAL A 229 -5.32 17.61 8.13
C VAL A 229 -4.92 16.68 6.97
N PHE A 230 -3.72 16.09 7.01
CA PHE A 230 -3.25 15.03 6.12
C PHE A 230 -4.30 13.91 5.95
N TYR A 231 -4.81 13.36 7.05
CA TYR A 231 -5.75 12.24 7.02
C TYR A 231 -7.07 12.59 6.31
N PHE A 232 -7.51 13.84 6.41
CA PHE A 232 -8.71 14.33 5.71
C PHE A 232 -8.51 14.35 4.20
N TRP A 233 -7.39 14.91 3.71
CA TRP A 233 -7.07 14.94 2.28
C TRP A 233 -6.86 13.53 1.71
N MET A 234 -6.18 12.66 2.45
CA MET A 234 -5.96 11.26 2.04
C MET A 234 -7.26 10.48 1.95
N THR A 235 -8.15 10.63 2.95
CA THR A 235 -9.46 9.97 2.95
C THR A 235 -10.33 10.49 1.79
N GLY A 236 -10.32 11.81 1.58
CA GLY A 236 -11.00 12.45 0.45
C GLY A 236 -10.51 11.93 -0.89
N ALA A 237 -9.19 11.80 -1.08
CA ALA A 237 -8.58 11.25 -2.29
C ALA A 237 -9.07 9.83 -2.57
N VAL A 238 -9.02 8.93 -1.58
CA VAL A 238 -9.45 7.52 -1.74
C VAL A 238 -10.93 7.43 -2.09
N ILE A 239 -11.80 8.17 -1.40
CA ILE A 239 -13.25 8.12 -1.63
C ILE A 239 -13.63 8.68 -3.01
N LEU A 240 -13.06 9.83 -3.39
CA LEU A 240 -13.32 10.46 -4.68
C LEU A 240 -12.84 9.58 -5.83
N THR A 241 -11.60 9.07 -5.76
CA THR A 241 -11.06 8.18 -6.79
C THR A 241 -11.87 6.88 -6.90
N ALA A 242 -12.22 6.23 -5.79
CA ALA A 242 -13.04 5.01 -5.82
C ALA A 242 -14.45 5.27 -6.38
N THR A 243 -15.09 6.38 -6.00
CA THR A 243 -16.42 6.77 -6.49
C THR A 243 -16.40 7.09 -7.99
N GLY A 244 -15.36 7.81 -8.44
CA GLY A 244 -15.15 8.13 -9.84
C GLY A 244 -14.94 6.86 -10.68
N ILE A 245 -14.08 5.94 -10.24
CA ILE A 245 -13.87 4.65 -10.91
C ILE A 245 -15.21 3.88 -11.00
N TYR A 246 -15.96 3.84 -9.90
CA TYR A 246 -17.22 3.11 -9.85
C TYR A 246 -18.25 3.63 -10.86
N GLU A 247 -18.52 4.94 -10.83
CA GLU A 247 -19.51 5.54 -11.72
C GLU A 247 -19.06 5.53 -13.19
N MET A 248 -17.76 5.63 -13.46
CA MET A 248 -17.23 5.50 -14.81
C MET A 248 -17.54 4.12 -15.38
N TYR A 249 -17.14 3.04 -14.69
CA TYR A 249 -17.31 1.66 -15.18
C TYR A 249 -18.75 1.17 -15.15
N ARG A 250 -19.59 1.73 -14.28
CA ARG A 250 -21.02 1.47 -14.32
C ARG A 250 -21.67 1.97 -15.61
N ASN A 251 -21.23 3.12 -16.12
CA ASN A 251 -21.83 3.76 -17.30
C ASN A 251 -21.10 3.42 -18.61
N LEU A 252 -19.82 3.05 -18.56
CA LEU A 252 -18.97 2.82 -19.73
C LEU A 252 -19.50 1.68 -20.64
N PRO A 253 -19.86 0.47 -20.16
CA PRO A 253 -20.37 -0.59 -21.03
C PRO A 253 -21.69 -0.21 -21.71
N ILE A 254 -22.56 0.54 -21.02
CA ILE A 254 -23.83 1.03 -21.57
C ILE A 254 -23.57 2.01 -22.71
N LEU A 255 -22.63 2.93 -22.53
CA LEU A 255 -22.22 3.87 -23.56
C LEU A 255 -21.64 3.13 -24.78
N LEU A 256 -20.69 2.22 -24.56
CA LEU A 256 -20.06 1.43 -25.63
C LEU A 256 -21.08 0.63 -26.43
N LEU A 257 -22.00 -0.05 -25.76
CA LEU A 257 -23.06 -0.82 -26.42
C LEU A 257 -23.97 0.06 -27.29
N ARG A 258 -24.29 1.27 -26.84
CA ARG A 258 -25.11 2.22 -27.62
C ARG A 258 -24.36 2.76 -28.84
N LEU A 259 -23.08 3.08 -28.69
CA LEU A 259 -22.23 3.51 -29.80
C LEU A 259 -22.09 2.40 -30.86
N LEU A 260 -21.88 1.16 -30.43
CA LEU A 260 -21.82 -0.01 -31.31
C LEU A 260 -23.14 -0.25 -32.05
N ASN A 261 -24.28 -0.02 -31.37
CA ASN A 261 -25.61 -0.16 -31.98
C ASN A 261 -26.02 0.99 -32.92
N LYS A 262 -25.29 2.11 -32.94
CA LYS A 262 -25.60 3.25 -33.81
C LYS A 262 -25.42 2.93 -35.30
N SER A 263 -24.43 2.08 -35.64
CA SER A 263 -24.17 1.68 -37.02
C SER A 263 -24.95 0.41 -37.39
N LYS A 264 -26.04 0.57 -38.18
CA LYS A 264 -26.81 -0.56 -38.70
C LYS A 264 -25.94 -1.53 -39.52
N ARG A 265 -25.03 -1.00 -40.35
CA ARG A 265 -24.11 -1.81 -41.18
C ARG A 265 -23.23 -2.73 -40.35
N ARG A 266 -22.66 -2.24 -39.23
CA ARG A 266 -21.84 -3.09 -38.34
C ARG A 266 -22.69 -4.08 -37.54
N LYS A 267 -23.87 -3.66 -37.08
CA LYS A 267 -24.78 -4.48 -36.27
C LYS A 267 -25.24 -5.74 -36.99
N TYR A 268 -25.60 -5.62 -38.27
CA TYR A 268 -26.09 -6.74 -39.08
C TYR A 268 -24.99 -7.48 -39.86
N LYS A 269 -23.72 -7.15 -39.62
CA LYS A 269 -22.59 -7.85 -40.24
C LYS A 269 -22.23 -9.10 -39.44
N ASP A 270 -22.13 -10.24 -40.12
CA ASP A 270 -21.72 -11.52 -39.56
C ASP A 270 -22.55 -11.91 -38.31
N ILE A 271 -21.84 -12.23 -37.22
CA ILE A 271 -22.35 -12.68 -35.92
C ILE A 271 -22.50 -11.53 -34.91
N ASN A 272 -22.34 -10.27 -35.35
CA ASN A 272 -22.36 -9.12 -34.44
C ASN A 272 -23.72 -8.92 -33.77
N LEU A 273 -24.81 -9.29 -34.44
CA LEU A 273 -26.15 -9.22 -33.87
C LEU A 273 -26.28 -10.10 -32.61
N PHE A 274 -25.79 -11.33 -32.70
CA PHE A 274 -25.72 -12.26 -31.57
C PHE A 274 -24.80 -11.72 -30.47
N TYR A 275 -23.59 -11.30 -30.85
CA TYR A 275 -22.58 -10.81 -29.91
C TYR A 275 -23.04 -9.58 -29.12
N TYR A 276 -23.60 -8.57 -29.80
CA TYR A 276 -24.13 -7.37 -29.14
C TYR A 276 -25.36 -7.68 -28.29
N GLY A 277 -26.20 -8.63 -28.70
CA GLY A 277 -27.32 -9.11 -27.89
C GLY A 277 -26.85 -9.74 -26.57
N GLN A 278 -25.78 -10.54 -26.62
CA GLN A 278 -25.22 -11.19 -25.45
C GLN A 278 -24.63 -10.20 -24.44
N ILE A 279 -23.87 -9.21 -24.93
CA ILE A 279 -23.35 -8.11 -24.09
C ILE A 279 -24.50 -7.27 -23.52
N GLY A 280 -25.49 -6.95 -24.35
CA GLY A 280 -26.59 -6.07 -23.99
C GLY A 280 -27.52 -6.61 -22.91
N ARG A 281 -27.69 -7.94 -22.84
CA ARG A 281 -28.60 -8.58 -21.87
C ARG A 281 -28.27 -8.29 -20.40
N LYS A 282 -26.98 -8.14 -20.08
CA LYS A 282 -26.46 -7.98 -18.70
C LYS A 282 -25.52 -6.78 -18.57
N VAL A 283 -25.71 -5.75 -19.40
CA VAL A 283 -24.76 -4.63 -19.50
C VAL A 283 -24.67 -3.81 -18.20
N ASP A 284 -25.77 -3.70 -17.43
CA ASP A 284 -25.79 -2.95 -16.16
C ASP A 284 -25.13 -3.74 -15.02
N SER A 285 -25.43 -5.02 -14.89
CA SER A 285 -24.74 -5.89 -13.92
C SER A 285 -23.26 -6.06 -14.26
N ALA A 286 -22.92 -6.22 -15.55
CA ALA A 286 -21.53 -6.27 -15.99
C ALA A 286 -20.77 -4.98 -15.68
N GLY A 287 -21.37 -3.80 -15.87
CA GLY A 287 -20.73 -2.53 -15.53
C GLY A 287 -20.41 -2.38 -14.04
N LYS A 288 -21.33 -2.79 -13.15
CA LYS A 288 -21.08 -2.79 -11.70
C LYS A 288 -19.97 -3.76 -11.30
N LEU A 289 -19.92 -4.93 -11.95
CA LEU A 289 -18.87 -5.92 -11.70
C LEU A 289 -17.51 -5.40 -12.18
N MET A 290 -17.45 -4.83 -13.39
CA MET A 290 -16.26 -4.18 -13.94
C MET A 290 -15.76 -3.06 -13.02
N ALA A 291 -16.67 -2.27 -12.45
CA ALA A 291 -16.35 -1.21 -11.50
C ALA A 291 -15.66 -1.74 -10.22
N VAL A 292 -16.23 -2.78 -9.61
CA VAL A 292 -15.65 -3.40 -8.41
C VAL A 292 -14.26 -3.98 -8.72
N ILE A 293 -14.11 -4.67 -9.85
CA ILE A 293 -12.82 -5.20 -10.28
C ILE A 293 -11.81 -4.06 -10.49
N ALA A 294 -12.18 -3.01 -11.21
CA ALA A 294 -11.29 -1.89 -11.47
C ALA A 294 -10.80 -1.20 -10.18
N ILE A 295 -11.67 -1.06 -9.16
CA ILE A 295 -11.27 -0.55 -7.84
C ILE A 295 -10.23 -1.47 -7.20
N LEU A 296 -10.48 -2.78 -7.18
CA LEU A 296 -9.53 -3.76 -6.60
C LEU A 296 -8.18 -3.72 -7.32
N LEU A 297 -8.19 -3.68 -8.66
CA LEU A 297 -6.96 -3.58 -9.46
C LEU A 297 -6.23 -2.25 -9.22
N THR A 298 -6.95 -1.14 -9.06
CA THR A 298 -6.34 0.17 -8.76
C THR A 298 -5.63 0.16 -7.41
N VAL A 299 -6.29 -0.34 -6.38
CA VAL A 299 -5.68 -0.45 -5.04
C VAL A 299 -4.51 -1.43 -5.06
N SER A 300 -4.65 -2.57 -5.75
CA SER A 300 -3.58 -3.55 -5.94
C SER A 300 -2.32 -2.96 -6.59
N LEU A 301 -2.48 -2.29 -7.74
CA LEU A 301 -1.35 -1.68 -8.45
C LEU A 301 -0.70 -0.58 -7.61
N SER A 302 -1.51 0.28 -6.97
CA SER A 302 -1.01 1.38 -6.16
C SER A 302 -0.22 0.90 -4.94
N THR A 303 -0.70 -0.16 -4.27
CA THR A 303 -0.05 -0.72 -3.08
C THR A 303 1.19 -1.56 -3.41
N MET A 304 1.20 -2.25 -4.54
CA MET A 304 2.41 -2.90 -5.06
C MET A 304 3.48 -1.87 -5.40
N PHE A 305 3.10 -0.80 -6.10
CA PHE A 305 4.00 0.29 -6.45
C PHE A 305 4.59 0.95 -5.22
N ALA A 306 3.73 1.37 -4.27
CA ALA A 306 4.17 1.99 -3.03
C ALA A 306 5.07 1.04 -2.23
N GLY A 307 4.71 -0.25 -2.14
CA GLY A 307 5.51 -1.23 -1.43
C GLY A 307 6.91 -1.41 -2.02
N LEU A 308 7.01 -1.63 -3.33
CA LEU A 308 8.29 -1.81 -4.02
C LEU A 308 9.16 -0.55 -4.02
N SER A 309 8.57 0.60 -4.37
CA SER A 309 9.30 1.87 -4.46
C SER A 309 9.77 2.37 -3.09
N MET A 310 8.96 2.22 -2.03
CA MET A 310 9.41 2.58 -0.68
C MET A 310 10.53 1.64 -0.22
N GLY A 311 10.37 0.33 -0.36
CA GLY A 311 11.40 -0.63 0.07
C GLY A 311 12.76 -0.36 -0.58
N ALA A 312 12.76 -0.11 -1.89
CA ALA A 312 13.98 0.20 -2.62
C ALA A 312 14.52 1.62 -2.38
N GLY A 313 13.64 2.62 -2.32
CA GLY A 313 14.01 4.02 -2.09
C GLY A 313 14.71 4.21 -0.76
N TYR A 314 14.24 3.51 0.28
CA TYR A 314 14.90 3.53 1.58
C TYR A 314 16.22 2.79 1.56
N LYS A 315 16.32 1.60 0.93
CA LYS A 315 17.62 0.90 0.79
C LYS A 315 18.67 1.80 0.13
N ALA A 316 18.28 2.56 -0.89
CA ALA A 316 19.17 3.48 -1.60
C ALA A 316 19.58 4.70 -0.74
N ASN A 317 18.69 5.25 0.08
CA ASN A 317 18.96 6.44 0.87
C ASN A 317 19.54 6.17 2.26
N MET A 318 19.55 4.92 2.73
CA MET A 318 19.92 4.59 4.10
C MET A 318 21.37 4.93 4.44
N GLU A 319 22.29 4.80 3.48
CA GLU A 319 23.70 5.19 3.67
C GLU A 319 23.86 6.70 3.84
N ALA A 320 22.96 7.51 3.26
CA ALA A 320 22.99 8.96 3.37
C ALA A 320 22.29 9.51 4.63
N TYR A 321 21.30 8.79 5.18
CA TYR A 321 20.63 9.21 6.42
C TYR A 321 21.49 9.02 7.69
N TYR A 322 22.54 8.19 7.60
CA TYR A 322 23.46 7.92 8.70
C TYR A 322 24.91 8.16 8.24
N SER A 323 25.22 9.44 7.96
CA SER A 323 26.54 9.87 7.53
C SER A 323 27.64 9.54 8.55
N TYR A 324 27.35 9.70 9.84
CA TYR A 324 28.27 9.44 10.95
C TYR A 324 27.92 8.19 11.76
N ASP A 325 28.94 7.53 12.30
CA ASP A 325 28.78 6.23 12.97
C ASP A 325 28.05 6.35 14.31
N ALA A 326 28.37 7.39 15.11
CA ALA A 326 27.60 7.74 16.29
C ALA A 326 27.55 9.26 16.48
N GLY A 327 26.46 9.74 17.04
CA GLY A 327 26.31 11.16 17.34
C GLY A 327 25.37 11.43 18.49
N VAL A 328 25.73 12.40 19.32
CA VAL A 328 24.92 12.91 20.43
C VAL A 328 24.65 14.40 20.25
N ALA A 329 23.38 14.77 20.27
CA ALA A 329 22.91 16.14 20.16
C ALA A 329 22.20 16.55 21.45
N LEU A 330 22.70 17.60 22.11
CA LEU A 330 22.04 18.19 23.28
C LEU A 330 21.78 19.68 23.02
N ASP A 331 20.51 20.08 23.12
CA ASP A 331 20.12 21.48 23.01
C ASP A 331 20.22 22.15 24.39
N ALA A 332 21.47 22.32 24.84
CA ALA A 332 21.80 22.97 26.09
C ALA A 332 23.17 23.68 26.02
N PRO A 333 23.34 24.82 26.73
CA PRO A 333 24.58 25.59 26.76
C PRO A 333 25.61 24.96 27.70
N LEU A 334 26.09 23.76 27.35
CA LEU A 334 27.07 22.98 28.11
C LEU A 334 28.51 23.27 27.65
N THR A 335 29.48 22.98 28.50
CA THR A 335 30.90 23.00 28.12
C THR A 335 31.25 21.76 27.28
N LYS A 336 32.26 21.87 26.39
CA LYS A 336 32.75 20.72 25.61
C LYS A 336 33.19 19.54 26.50
N LYS A 337 33.70 19.82 27.70
CA LYS A 337 34.10 18.80 28.71
C LYS A 337 32.96 17.87 29.11
N SER A 338 31.72 18.34 29.06
CA SER A 338 30.54 17.54 29.36
C SER A 338 30.38 16.32 28.44
N MET A 339 31.02 16.31 27.27
CA MET A 339 30.96 15.20 26.31
C MET A 339 32.11 14.19 26.46
N GLU A 340 33.21 14.56 27.13
CA GLU A 340 34.39 13.70 27.28
C GLU A 340 34.07 12.35 27.98
N PRO A 341 33.25 12.29 29.04
CA PRO A 341 32.89 11.01 29.67
C PRO A 341 32.17 10.04 28.72
N MET A 342 31.39 10.55 27.76
CA MET A 342 30.70 9.71 26.78
C MET A 342 31.66 9.14 25.74
N ILE A 343 32.64 9.92 25.32
CA ILE A 343 33.70 9.45 24.43
C ILE A 343 34.46 8.32 25.12
N GLU A 344 34.84 8.51 26.38
CA GLU A 344 35.58 7.50 27.14
C GLU A 344 34.75 6.24 27.39
N PHE A 345 33.47 6.39 27.72
CA PHE A 345 32.54 5.26 27.79
C PHE A 345 32.48 4.50 26.46
N THR A 346 32.41 5.22 25.33
CA THR A 346 32.36 4.60 23.99
C THR A 346 33.66 3.85 23.69
N ARG A 347 34.82 4.42 24.02
CA ARG A 347 36.14 3.77 23.86
C ARG A 347 36.28 2.46 24.63
N GLN A 348 35.59 2.32 25.77
CA GLN A 348 35.57 1.07 26.53
C GLN A 348 34.76 -0.02 25.85
N GLN A 349 33.76 0.34 25.03
CA GLN A 349 32.89 -0.60 24.34
C GLN A 349 33.38 -0.94 22.92
N CYS A 350 33.86 0.07 22.18
CA CYS A 350 34.34 -0.08 20.81
C CYS A 350 35.46 0.91 20.50
N LYS A 351 36.24 0.62 19.45
CA LYS A 351 37.33 1.50 19.01
C LYS A 351 36.76 2.76 18.35
N VAL A 352 37.11 3.92 18.89
CA VAL A 352 36.83 5.25 18.33
C VAL A 352 38.02 5.67 17.47
N GLU A 353 37.79 5.93 16.18
CA GLU A 353 38.84 6.32 15.22
C GLU A 353 39.04 7.83 15.14
N ASP A 354 37.95 8.59 15.22
CA ASP A 354 37.92 10.04 15.15
C ASP A 354 36.71 10.56 15.94
N GLU A 355 36.80 11.77 16.48
CA GLU A 355 35.77 12.37 17.32
C GLU A 355 35.80 13.89 17.23
N LEU A 356 34.63 14.52 17.33
CA LEU A 356 34.49 15.97 17.28
C LEU A 356 33.38 16.42 18.21
N ILE A 357 33.72 17.34 19.12
CA ILE A 357 32.76 18.09 19.92
C ILE A 357 32.70 19.51 19.38
N TYR A 358 31.52 19.93 18.93
CA TYR A 358 31.30 21.25 18.35
C TYR A 358 30.01 21.89 18.87
N TYR A 359 29.90 23.20 18.65
CA TYR A 359 28.70 23.94 18.98
C TYR A 359 27.93 24.30 17.72
N LEU A 360 26.60 24.27 17.82
CA LEU A 360 25.75 25.08 16.96
C LEU A 360 25.48 26.39 17.71
N TYR A 361 26.01 27.47 17.16
CA TYR A 361 25.96 28.78 17.76
C TYR A 361 24.62 29.44 17.47
N GLY A 362 24.00 30.00 18.51
CA GLY A 362 22.79 30.80 18.36
C GLY A 362 23.12 32.08 17.60
N THR A 363 22.23 32.48 16.68
CA THR A 363 22.33 33.79 16.05
C THR A 363 21.16 34.65 16.53
N ASP A 364 21.44 35.78 17.17
CA ASP A 364 20.40 36.62 17.77
C ASP A 364 19.48 37.24 16.70
N THR A 365 20.00 37.42 15.50
CA THR A 365 19.36 38.17 14.40
C THR A 365 18.67 37.25 13.39
N TYR A 366 19.10 35.99 13.27
CA TYR A 366 18.62 35.07 12.24
C TYR A 366 18.06 33.78 12.87
N PRO A 367 16.98 33.20 12.35
CA PRO A 367 16.39 31.99 12.92
C PRO A 367 17.12 30.71 12.43
N VAL A 368 18.45 30.75 12.42
CA VAL A 368 19.38 29.74 11.88
C VAL A 368 20.62 29.67 12.76
N GLU A 369 21.13 28.48 13.04
CA GLU A 369 22.37 28.33 13.78
C GLU A 369 23.60 28.59 12.91
N ALA A 370 24.70 29.02 13.54
CA ALA A 370 26.00 29.11 12.92
C ALA A 370 26.91 27.94 13.32
N LEU A 371 27.82 27.56 12.45
CA LEU A 371 28.82 26.51 12.61
C LEU A 371 30.20 27.07 12.25
N ALA A 372 31.21 26.77 13.08
CA ALA A 372 32.57 27.19 12.83
C ALA A 372 33.17 26.45 11.63
N LEU A 373 33.96 27.16 10.81
CA LEU A 373 34.59 26.58 9.61
C LEU A 373 35.50 25.39 9.94
N SER A 374 36.28 25.46 11.03
CA SER A 374 37.15 24.35 11.43
C SER A 374 36.35 23.08 11.77
N ASP A 375 35.31 23.22 12.59
CA ASP A 375 34.40 22.13 12.96
C ASP A 375 33.70 21.56 11.70
N TYR A 376 33.22 22.43 10.81
CA TYR A 376 32.60 22.03 9.53
C TYR A 376 33.56 21.21 8.65
N ASN A 377 34.81 21.65 8.52
CA ASN A 377 35.81 20.95 7.73
C ASN A 377 36.23 19.62 8.35
N HIS A 378 36.27 19.51 9.69
CA HIS A 378 36.52 18.23 10.36
C HIS A 378 35.37 17.24 10.09
N LEU A 379 34.12 17.68 10.20
CA LEU A 379 32.95 16.85 9.82
C LEU A 379 33.04 16.36 8.36
N ARG A 380 33.46 17.22 7.43
CA ARG A 380 33.69 16.83 6.03
C ARG A 380 34.79 15.78 5.89
N CYS A 381 35.91 15.96 6.58
CA CYS A 381 37.02 15.02 6.57
C CYS A 381 36.63 13.64 7.12
N MET A 382 35.80 13.57 8.17
CA MET A 382 35.28 12.30 8.71
C MET A 382 34.53 11.49 7.65
N LEU A 383 33.81 12.19 6.76
CA LEU A 383 33.05 11.62 5.64
C LEU A 383 33.89 11.39 4.37
N GLY A 384 35.19 11.72 4.40
CA GLY A 384 36.07 11.64 3.22
C GLY A 384 35.84 12.74 2.18
N LEU A 385 35.13 13.81 2.54
CA LEU A 385 34.91 14.99 1.68
C LEU A 385 36.11 15.95 1.77
N LYS A 386 36.33 16.72 0.69
CA LYS A 386 37.38 17.74 0.66
C LYS A 386 37.01 18.94 1.53
N PRO A 387 37.95 19.55 2.28
CA PRO A 387 37.70 20.76 3.04
C PRO A 387 37.37 21.94 2.12
N VAL A 388 36.61 22.89 2.64
CA VAL A 388 36.22 24.14 1.98
C VAL A 388 37.01 25.28 2.60
N ASN A 389 37.48 26.21 1.76
CA ASN A 389 38.15 27.43 2.21
C ASN A 389 37.16 28.59 2.23
N LEU A 390 37.29 29.47 3.23
CA LEU A 390 36.44 30.63 3.40
C LEU A 390 37.30 31.83 3.82
N SER A 391 37.09 32.99 3.21
CA SER A 391 37.79 34.22 3.60
C SER A 391 37.25 34.76 4.93
N ALA A 392 38.00 35.64 5.60
CA ALA A 392 37.64 36.14 6.94
C ALA A 392 36.32 36.92 6.99
N ASN A 393 35.85 37.46 5.86
CA ASN A 393 34.61 38.23 5.74
C ASN A 393 33.55 37.52 4.90
N GLU A 394 33.67 36.20 4.70
CA GLU A 394 32.71 35.44 3.90
C GLU A 394 31.90 34.47 4.75
N PHE A 395 30.73 34.06 4.26
CA PHE A 395 29.95 32.96 4.80
C PHE A 395 29.32 32.13 3.66
N PHE A 396 28.95 30.89 3.97
CA PHE A 396 28.08 30.09 3.11
C PHE A 396 27.07 29.32 3.94
N ILE A 397 26.12 28.67 3.27
CA ILE A 397 25.10 27.84 3.91
C ILE A 397 25.35 26.38 3.57
N HIS A 398 25.49 25.55 4.59
CA HIS A 398 25.33 24.12 4.41
C HIS A 398 23.84 23.77 4.53
N CYS A 399 23.28 23.06 3.55
CA CYS A 399 21.88 22.66 3.51
C CYS A 399 21.74 21.27 2.90
N ASP A 400 21.54 20.27 3.75
CA ASP A 400 21.27 18.89 3.33
C ASP A 400 19.76 18.68 3.06
N THR A 401 18.91 19.55 3.64
CA THR A 401 17.46 19.38 3.50
C THR A 401 16.92 20.05 2.23
N TRP A 402 16.62 19.24 1.21
CA TRP A 402 16.07 19.64 -0.10
C TRP A 402 14.91 20.66 -0.03
N ASN A 403 14.01 20.51 0.95
CA ASN A 403 12.85 21.40 1.14
C ASN A 403 13.19 22.87 1.42
N TYR A 404 14.42 23.16 1.86
CA TYR A 404 14.85 24.52 2.19
C TYR A 404 15.75 25.14 1.11
N VAL A 405 16.36 24.35 0.22
CA VAL A 405 17.35 24.83 -0.77
C VAL A 405 16.78 25.97 -1.62
N GLU A 406 15.62 25.79 -2.26
CA GLU A 406 15.01 26.86 -3.08
C GLU A 406 14.66 28.11 -2.27
N LYS A 407 14.21 27.95 -1.02
CA LYS A 407 13.85 29.08 -0.15
C LYS A 407 15.10 29.85 0.27
N ILE A 408 16.17 29.14 0.59
CA ILE A 408 17.47 29.71 0.95
C ILE A 408 18.05 30.44 -0.25
N GLN A 409 18.03 29.83 -1.44
CA GLN A 409 18.53 30.44 -2.66
C GLN A 409 17.81 31.77 -2.98
N LYS A 410 16.47 31.79 -2.90
CA LYS A 410 15.69 33.04 -3.06
C LYS A 410 15.99 34.09 -1.99
N ALA A 411 16.27 33.67 -0.76
CA ALA A 411 16.64 34.59 0.32
C ALA A 411 18.02 35.22 0.08
N LEU A 412 18.98 34.42 -0.41
CA LEU A 412 20.33 34.88 -0.76
C LEU A 412 20.33 35.83 -1.96
N GLU A 413 19.45 35.61 -2.95
CA GLU A 413 19.25 36.54 -4.08
C GLU A 413 18.74 37.92 -3.64
N GLN A 414 17.98 37.99 -2.54
CA GLN A 414 17.44 39.25 -2.01
C GLN A 414 18.43 39.97 -1.10
N LYS A 415 19.29 39.23 -0.39
CA LYS A 415 20.23 39.76 0.58
C LYS A 415 21.51 38.91 0.59
N SER A 416 22.55 39.45 -0.06
CA SER A 416 23.87 38.81 -0.22
C SER A 416 24.82 39.03 0.96
N GLU A 417 24.44 39.88 1.92
CA GLU A 417 25.25 40.22 3.08
C GLU A 417 24.49 39.98 4.39
N ILE A 418 25.17 39.42 5.39
CA ILE A 418 24.63 39.23 6.74
C ILE A 418 25.49 39.93 7.78
N THR A 419 24.90 40.25 8.93
CA THR A 419 25.62 40.83 10.05
C THR A 419 25.55 39.89 11.26
N LEU A 420 26.68 39.33 11.67
CA LEU A 420 26.78 38.40 12.80
C LEU A 420 27.85 38.86 13.78
N ALA A 421 27.50 38.96 15.06
CA ALA A 421 28.39 39.46 16.12
C ALA A 421 29.05 40.82 15.81
N GLY A 422 28.37 41.68 15.04
CA GLY A 422 28.90 42.98 14.60
C GLY A 422 29.80 42.95 13.37
N ASN A 423 30.09 41.76 12.81
CA ASN A 423 30.85 41.59 11.56
C ASN A 423 29.90 41.53 10.37
N VAL A 424 30.22 42.24 9.29
CA VAL A 424 29.50 42.14 8.00
C VAL A 424 30.18 41.03 7.18
N LEU A 425 29.40 40.03 6.78
CA LEU A 425 29.86 38.88 6.01
C LEU A 425 29.17 38.86 4.64
N GLU A 426 29.97 38.71 3.59
CA GLU A 426 29.54 38.54 2.22
C GLU A 426 29.36 37.06 1.87
N ILE A 427 28.53 36.76 0.88
CA ILE A 427 28.35 35.38 0.42
C ILE A 427 29.59 34.86 -0.31
N ALA A 428 30.03 33.66 0.03
CA ALA A 428 31.14 32.99 -0.67
C ALA A 428 30.76 32.64 -2.12
N GLU A 429 31.79 32.43 -2.97
CA GLU A 429 31.62 32.05 -4.39
C GLU A 429 30.68 30.83 -4.56
N THR A 430 30.86 29.81 -3.70
CA THR A 430 29.91 28.70 -3.58
C THR A 430 28.97 28.96 -2.40
N ALA A 431 27.79 29.47 -2.70
CA ALA A 431 26.81 29.90 -1.72
C ALA A 431 26.20 28.77 -0.86
N ILE A 432 25.96 27.59 -1.47
CA ILE A 432 25.26 26.48 -0.84
C ILE A 432 26.00 25.17 -1.06
N HIS A 433 26.25 24.45 0.04
CA HIS A 433 26.81 23.10 0.08
C HIS A 433 25.73 22.10 0.48
N THR A 434 25.56 21.00 -0.26
CA THR A 434 24.45 20.03 -0.08
C THR A 434 24.91 18.59 0.13
N GLU A 435 26.18 18.39 0.51
CA GLU A 435 26.70 17.04 0.80
C GLU A 435 25.96 16.42 2.00
N PRO A 436 25.83 15.08 2.07
CA PRO A 436 25.04 14.41 3.11
C PRO A 436 25.77 14.47 4.46
N MET A 437 25.52 15.50 5.25
CA MET A 437 26.13 15.74 6.57
C MET A 437 25.10 15.83 7.70
N GLU A 438 23.81 15.75 7.38
CA GLU A 438 22.73 15.90 8.33
C GLU A 438 22.28 14.54 8.89
N GLN A 439 22.57 14.31 10.17
CA GLN A 439 22.12 13.14 10.91
C GLN A 439 21.47 13.57 12.21
N TYR A 440 20.16 13.75 12.24
CA TYR A 440 19.42 14.11 13.47
C TYR A 440 19.91 15.42 14.11
N GLN A 441 19.83 16.53 13.36
CA GLN A 441 20.16 17.90 13.77
C GLN A 441 21.65 18.18 14.00
N MET A 442 22.52 17.46 13.31
CA MET A 442 23.97 17.63 13.40
C MET A 442 24.45 18.81 12.56
N ALA A 443 23.87 19.03 11.38
CA ALA A 443 24.19 20.14 10.48
C ALA A 443 23.19 21.31 10.61
N GLY A 444 22.60 21.47 11.81
CA GLY A 444 21.60 22.50 12.15
C GLY A 444 20.25 21.91 12.56
N THR A 445 19.45 22.61 13.38
CA THR A 445 18.19 21.99 13.88
C THR A 445 17.11 21.80 12.82
N LYS A 446 17.25 22.49 11.69
CA LYS A 446 16.40 22.36 10.51
C LYS A 446 17.11 21.68 9.33
N GLY A 447 18.27 21.07 9.57
CA GLY A 447 19.12 20.45 8.54
C GLY A 447 19.81 21.43 7.61
N TYR A 448 20.03 22.66 8.10
CA TYR A 448 20.89 23.65 7.46
C TYR A 448 21.48 24.59 8.53
N ALA A 449 22.69 25.09 8.28
CA ALA A 449 23.42 25.99 9.17
C ALA A 449 24.26 27.01 8.37
N LEU A 450 24.53 28.17 8.97
CA LEU A 450 25.45 29.16 8.46
C LEU A 450 26.88 28.74 8.81
N VAL A 451 27.74 28.51 7.82
CA VAL A 451 29.15 28.26 8.07
C VAL A 451 29.91 29.57 8.01
N VAL A 452 30.57 29.92 9.11
CA VAL A 452 31.26 31.20 9.30
C VAL A 452 32.70 30.98 9.78
N PRO A 453 33.61 31.96 9.57
CA PRO A 453 34.97 31.88 10.08
C PRO A 453 35.00 31.71 11.60
N ASP A 454 35.97 30.94 12.10
CA ASP A 454 36.10 30.62 13.53
C ASP A 454 36.14 31.86 14.44
N GLN A 455 36.73 32.95 13.96
CA GLN A 455 36.79 34.23 14.67
C GLN A 455 35.41 34.81 14.96
N VAL A 456 34.46 34.65 14.03
CA VAL A 456 33.08 35.10 14.18
C VAL A 456 32.29 34.11 15.04
N ALA A 457 32.45 32.81 14.79
CA ALA A 457 31.77 31.76 15.56
C ALA A 457 32.06 31.86 17.07
N ASN A 458 33.33 32.10 17.44
CA ASN A 458 33.75 32.21 18.84
C ASN A 458 33.19 33.43 19.57
N GLN A 459 32.64 34.42 18.86
CA GLN A 459 31.96 35.58 19.46
C GLN A 459 30.47 35.30 19.74
N LEU A 460 29.93 34.21 19.20
CA LEU A 460 28.53 33.81 19.37
C LEU A 460 28.35 32.88 20.57
N SER A 461 27.13 32.79 21.07
CA SER A 461 26.79 31.89 22.18
C SER A 461 26.63 30.46 21.67
N GLY A 462 27.42 29.52 22.20
CA GLY A 462 27.26 28.08 21.94
C GLY A 462 26.02 27.53 22.67
N GLU A 463 24.85 27.68 22.08
CA GLU A 463 23.57 27.29 22.71
C GLU A 463 23.31 25.78 22.69
N LYS A 464 23.88 25.09 21.71
CA LYS A 464 23.63 23.67 21.48
C LYS A 464 24.96 22.98 21.24
N ILE A 465 25.14 21.83 21.87
CA ILE A 465 26.36 21.05 21.79
C ILE A 465 26.10 19.76 20.99
N ARG A 466 27.08 19.37 20.18
CA ARG A 466 27.04 18.20 19.33
C ARG A 466 28.33 17.40 19.52
N LEU A 467 28.20 16.09 19.56
CA LEU A 467 29.29 15.13 19.54
C LEU A 467 29.07 14.22 18.33
N VAL A 468 30.11 14.06 17.51
CA VAL A 468 30.15 13.11 16.41
C VAL A 468 31.36 12.20 16.62
N MET A 469 31.18 10.91 16.39
CA MET A 469 32.24 9.90 16.52
C MET A 469 32.25 9.01 15.28
N LYS A 470 33.46 8.68 14.84
CA LYS A 470 33.76 7.64 13.86
C LYS A 470 34.19 6.39 14.60
N LEU A 471 33.51 5.28 14.35
CA LEU A 471 33.65 4.04 15.10
C LEU A 471 34.12 2.91 14.18
N GLU A 472 34.91 2.00 14.72
CA GLU A 472 35.26 0.78 14.00
C GLU A 472 33.99 0.00 13.62
N ASN A 473 33.87 -0.36 12.34
CA ASN A 473 32.71 -1.04 11.75
C ASN A 473 31.36 -0.31 11.93
N GLY A 474 31.34 1.00 12.19
CA GLY A 474 30.10 1.77 12.37
C GLY A 474 29.38 1.54 13.71
N GLY A 475 30.06 0.91 14.67
CA GLY A 475 29.52 0.54 15.98
C GLY A 475 28.61 -0.70 15.93
N TYR A 476 27.90 -0.96 17.03
CA TYR A 476 26.90 -2.02 17.14
C TYR A 476 25.53 -1.46 17.57
N PRO A 477 24.41 -2.13 17.25
CA PRO A 477 23.06 -1.60 17.48
C PRO A 477 22.77 -1.20 18.94
N GLU A 478 23.19 -2.01 19.90
CA GLU A 478 22.91 -1.81 21.33
C GLU A 478 23.58 -0.56 21.91
N LEU A 479 24.68 -0.09 21.30
CA LEU A 479 25.43 1.09 21.73
C LEU A 479 24.53 2.33 21.86
N LYS A 480 23.50 2.46 21.00
CA LYS A 480 22.55 3.57 21.10
C LYS A 480 21.83 3.59 22.45
N HIS A 481 21.38 2.43 22.92
CA HIS A 481 20.68 2.30 24.19
C HIS A 481 21.62 2.49 25.37
N GLU A 482 22.85 2.01 25.25
CA GLU A 482 23.89 2.18 26.25
C GLU A 482 24.27 3.65 26.43
N LEU A 483 24.53 4.38 25.34
CA LEU A 483 24.77 5.83 25.36
C LEU A 483 23.59 6.60 25.94
N LYS A 484 22.36 6.24 25.53
CA LYS A 484 21.16 6.85 26.10
C LYS A 484 21.06 6.57 27.60
N LYS A 485 21.32 5.35 28.05
CA LYS A 485 21.29 4.98 29.47
C LYS A 485 22.36 5.74 30.25
N PHE A 486 23.56 5.88 29.70
CA PHE A 486 24.66 6.64 30.27
C PHE A 486 24.27 8.11 30.50
N LEU A 487 23.66 8.76 29.52
CA LEU A 487 23.17 10.15 29.64
C LEU A 487 22.09 10.35 30.71
N HIS A 488 21.32 9.31 31.02
CA HIS A 488 20.26 9.37 32.04
C HIS A 488 20.74 8.96 33.43
N ASP A 489 21.97 8.44 33.57
CA ASP A 489 22.52 8.04 34.85
C ASP A 489 23.26 9.22 35.51
N PRO A 490 22.71 9.83 36.58
CA PRO A 490 23.30 11.00 37.22
C PRO A 490 24.63 10.70 37.93
N ASN A 491 24.94 9.42 38.17
CA ASN A 491 26.23 9.03 38.74
C ASN A 491 27.31 8.84 37.66
N ALA A 492 26.90 8.62 36.41
CA ALA A 492 27.82 8.37 35.29
C ALA A 492 28.11 9.64 34.48
N TRP A 493 27.12 10.54 34.36
CA TRP A 493 27.23 11.77 33.58
C TRP A 493 26.77 12.99 34.40
N MET A 494 27.66 13.95 34.57
CA MET A 494 27.39 15.23 35.22
C MET A 494 27.66 16.37 34.22
N PRO A 495 26.61 17.06 33.72
CA PRO A 495 26.79 18.17 32.80
C PRO A 495 27.40 19.39 33.49
N GLU A 496 28.37 20.02 32.85
CA GLU A 496 28.97 21.28 33.24
C GLU A 496 28.42 22.41 32.35
N LEU A 497 27.81 23.42 32.98
CA LEU A 497 27.23 24.57 32.28
C LEU A 497 28.30 25.59 31.90
N GLN A 498 28.09 26.29 30.79
CA GLN A 498 28.88 27.47 30.46
C GLN A 498 28.67 28.58 31.49
N ASP A 499 29.71 29.37 31.75
CA ASP A 499 29.68 30.45 32.73
C ASP A 499 28.53 31.43 32.46
N GLY A 500 27.72 31.68 33.49
CA GLY A 500 26.59 32.62 33.42
C GLY A 500 25.36 32.11 32.65
N LYS A 501 25.29 30.82 32.29
CA LYS A 501 24.14 30.21 31.61
C LYS A 501 23.33 29.31 32.55
N SER A 502 22.03 29.25 32.32
CA SER A 502 21.11 28.33 33.00
C SER A 502 20.58 27.26 32.05
N LEU A 503 20.19 26.11 32.58
CA LEU A 503 19.52 25.07 31.81
C LEU A 503 18.15 25.55 31.32
N PRO A 504 17.74 25.23 30.08
CA PRO A 504 16.37 25.46 29.62
C PRO A 504 15.39 24.52 30.35
N GLU A 505 14.11 24.89 30.40
CA GLU A 505 13.04 24.09 31.05
C GLU A 505 12.93 22.67 30.48
N GLN A 506 13.25 22.51 29.20
CA GLN A 506 13.32 21.22 28.53
C GLN A 506 14.59 21.17 27.68
N VAL A 507 15.37 20.09 27.84
CA VAL A 507 16.55 19.81 27.02
C VAL A 507 16.17 18.74 26.01
N THR A 508 16.25 19.08 24.73
CA THR A 508 16.14 18.09 23.66
C THR A 508 17.43 17.28 23.60
N MET A 509 17.31 15.97 23.69
CA MET A 509 18.45 15.03 23.62
C MET A 509 18.24 14.04 22.48
N GLY A 510 19.20 13.98 21.57
CA GLY A 510 19.26 13.02 20.47
C GLY A 510 20.50 12.14 20.59
N VAL A 511 20.32 10.83 20.46
CA VAL A 511 21.43 9.86 20.33
C VAL A 511 21.19 9.05 19.06
N THR A 512 22.19 9.01 18.20
CA THR A 512 22.18 8.25 16.95
C THR A 512 23.38 7.32 16.89
N VAL A 513 23.15 6.13 16.36
CA VAL A 513 24.19 5.15 16.02
C VAL A 513 23.80 4.54 14.69
N LYS A 514 24.74 4.52 13.75
CA LYS A 514 24.53 4.06 12.37
C LYS A 514 24.10 2.60 12.31
N ALA A 515 24.79 1.71 13.04
CA ALA A 515 24.44 0.30 13.10
C ALA A 515 22.98 0.06 13.55
N TRP A 516 22.56 0.71 14.64
CA TRP A 516 21.16 0.67 15.09
C TRP A 516 20.21 1.26 14.05
N GLY A 517 20.61 2.40 13.48
CA GLY A 517 19.83 3.14 12.51
C GLY A 517 19.52 2.33 11.25
N VAL A 518 20.54 1.63 10.74
CA VAL A 518 20.44 0.73 9.59
C VAL A 518 19.50 -0.43 9.89
N GLU A 519 19.70 -1.15 10.99
CA GLU A 519 18.89 -2.32 11.33
C GLU A 519 17.43 -1.96 11.61
N ASN A 520 17.20 -0.91 12.39
CA ASN A 520 15.86 -0.49 12.80
C ASN A 520 15.07 0.13 11.63
N SER A 521 15.74 0.93 10.77
CA SER A 521 15.10 1.49 9.58
C SER A 521 14.77 0.41 8.54
N LEU A 522 15.69 -0.53 8.30
CA LEU A 522 15.43 -1.68 7.41
C LEU A 522 14.16 -2.41 7.85
N THR A 523 14.03 -2.69 9.14
CA THR A 523 12.87 -3.40 9.69
C THR A 523 11.55 -2.67 9.46
N GLY A 524 11.48 -1.37 9.78
CA GLY A 524 10.24 -0.59 9.65
C GLY A 524 9.76 -0.48 8.20
N PHE A 525 10.69 -0.18 7.28
CA PHE A 525 10.35 -0.03 5.86
C PHE A 525 10.15 -1.37 5.15
N ALA A 526 10.87 -2.41 5.57
CA ALA A 526 10.62 -3.77 5.10
C ALA A 526 9.18 -4.18 5.35
N ALA A 527 8.65 -3.85 6.52
CA ALA A 527 7.29 -4.20 6.87
C ALA A 527 6.23 -3.34 6.14
N ILE A 528 6.49 -2.06 5.85
CA ILE A 528 5.61 -1.26 4.97
C ILE A 528 5.62 -1.81 3.53
N SER A 529 6.81 -2.10 3.00
CA SER A 529 7.01 -2.70 1.67
C SER A 529 6.25 -4.02 1.56
N PHE A 530 6.42 -4.87 2.56
CA PHE A 530 5.73 -6.14 2.68
C PHE A 530 4.21 -5.97 2.74
N CYS A 531 3.70 -5.06 3.57
CA CYS A 531 2.26 -4.78 3.65
C CYS A 531 1.69 -4.38 2.29
N GLY A 532 2.40 -3.52 1.54
CA GLY A 532 2.00 -3.10 0.20
C GLY A 532 1.95 -4.25 -0.82
N LEU A 533 3.02 -5.05 -0.88
CA LEU A 533 3.09 -6.23 -1.75
C LEU A 533 2.00 -7.27 -1.43
N TYR A 534 1.85 -7.56 -0.15
CA TYR A 534 0.89 -8.53 0.33
C TYR A 534 -0.55 -8.13 0.03
N LEU A 535 -0.88 -6.86 0.30
CA LEU A 535 -2.19 -6.31 0.00
C LEU A 535 -2.49 -6.37 -1.50
N SER A 536 -1.49 -6.12 -2.33
CA SER A 536 -1.62 -6.25 -3.78
C SER A 536 -1.98 -7.67 -4.22
N ILE A 537 -1.27 -8.68 -3.70
CA ILE A 537 -1.55 -10.09 -3.99
C ILE A 537 -2.99 -10.45 -3.60
N ILE A 538 -3.44 -10.04 -2.40
CA ILE A 538 -4.82 -10.28 -1.99
C ILE A 538 -5.80 -9.66 -2.98
N PHE A 539 -5.63 -8.39 -3.35
CA PHE A 539 -6.58 -7.73 -4.23
C PHE A 539 -6.60 -8.32 -5.64
N ILE A 540 -5.45 -8.78 -6.16
CA ILE A 540 -5.39 -9.54 -7.42
C ILE A 540 -6.19 -10.83 -7.29
N ILE A 541 -6.00 -11.59 -6.22
CA ILE A 541 -6.70 -12.84 -5.99
C ILE A 541 -8.21 -12.62 -5.82
N LEU A 542 -8.62 -11.62 -5.04
CA LEU A 542 -10.03 -11.27 -4.84
C LEU A 542 -10.68 -10.84 -6.16
N SER A 543 -10.00 -10.01 -6.96
CA SER A 543 -10.50 -9.59 -8.27
C SER A 543 -10.62 -10.79 -9.23
N SER A 544 -9.62 -11.66 -9.25
CA SER A 544 -9.60 -12.89 -10.04
C SER A 544 -10.76 -13.81 -9.64
N THR A 545 -11.00 -13.95 -8.34
CA THR A 545 -12.09 -14.77 -7.81
C THR A 545 -13.46 -14.25 -8.21
N ILE A 546 -13.70 -12.93 -8.14
CA ILE A 546 -14.94 -12.31 -8.63
C ILE A 546 -15.12 -12.59 -10.14
N LEU A 547 -14.06 -12.42 -10.93
CA LEU A 547 -14.06 -12.74 -12.36
C LEU A 547 -14.39 -14.21 -12.63
N ALA A 548 -13.78 -15.13 -11.88
CA ALA A 548 -14.03 -16.56 -11.98
C ALA A 548 -15.52 -16.85 -11.75
N PHE A 549 -16.10 -16.33 -10.67
CA PHE A 549 -17.53 -16.53 -10.40
C PHE A 549 -18.42 -16.03 -11.54
N GLU A 550 -18.15 -14.83 -12.04
CA GLU A 550 -18.94 -14.26 -13.12
C GLU A 550 -18.86 -15.12 -14.39
N GLN A 551 -17.70 -15.70 -14.69
CA GLN A 551 -17.55 -16.64 -15.81
C GLN A 551 -18.27 -17.94 -15.55
N PHE A 552 -18.00 -18.61 -14.42
CA PHE A 552 -18.58 -19.91 -14.11
C PHE A 552 -20.10 -19.88 -14.05
N SER A 553 -20.70 -18.81 -13.51
CA SER A 553 -22.16 -18.60 -13.48
C SER A 553 -22.79 -18.55 -14.87
N LYS A 554 -22.03 -18.16 -15.90
CA LYS A 554 -22.51 -18.01 -17.28
C LYS A 554 -22.33 -19.26 -18.12
N ILE A 555 -21.56 -20.26 -17.68
CA ILE A 555 -21.23 -21.44 -18.51
C ILE A 555 -22.47 -22.15 -19.02
N ASN A 556 -23.41 -22.51 -18.14
CA ASN A 556 -24.60 -23.28 -18.50
C ASN A 556 -25.47 -22.53 -19.52
N TYR A 557 -25.65 -21.22 -19.30
CA TYR A 557 -26.42 -20.38 -20.20
C TYR A 557 -25.71 -20.17 -21.55
N ASN A 558 -24.43 -19.83 -21.53
CA ASN A 558 -23.65 -19.61 -22.74
C ASN A 558 -23.54 -20.91 -23.56
N ARG A 559 -23.43 -22.08 -22.91
CA ARG A 559 -23.48 -23.38 -23.60
C ARG A 559 -24.71 -23.50 -24.49
N CYS A 560 -25.91 -23.20 -23.98
CA CYS A 560 -27.14 -23.23 -24.77
C CYS A 560 -27.07 -22.28 -25.98
N ASN A 561 -26.63 -21.03 -25.77
CA ASN A 561 -26.53 -20.04 -26.84
C ASN A 561 -25.51 -20.41 -27.92
N TYR A 562 -24.34 -20.95 -27.55
CA TYR A 562 -23.31 -21.38 -28.49
C TYR A 562 -23.66 -22.71 -29.19
N GLN A 563 -24.52 -23.54 -28.60
CA GLN A 563 -25.14 -24.69 -29.28
C GLN A 563 -26.13 -24.25 -30.37
N ILE A 564 -26.89 -23.17 -30.15
CA ILE A 564 -27.74 -22.61 -31.21
C ILE A 564 -26.89 -22.12 -32.38
N LEU A 565 -25.76 -21.46 -32.12
CA LEU A 565 -24.80 -21.09 -33.17
C LEU A 565 -24.21 -22.32 -33.90
N ASP A 566 -23.98 -23.43 -33.19
CA ASP A 566 -23.57 -24.70 -33.81
C ASP A 566 -24.62 -25.19 -34.81
N LYS A 567 -25.88 -25.23 -34.37
CA LYS A 567 -27.01 -25.69 -35.18
C LYS A 567 -27.29 -24.78 -36.38
N MET A 568 -26.95 -23.50 -36.29
CA MET A 568 -27.02 -22.54 -37.40
C MET A 568 -25.82 -22.62 -38.36
N GLY A 569 -24.89 -23.57 -38.17
CA GLY A 569 -23.76 -23.80 -39.09
C GLY A 569 -22.54 -22.90 -38.85
N VAL A 570 -22.43 -22.22 -37.71
CA VAL A 570 -21.29 -21.34 -37.43
C VAL A 570 -20.04 -22.16 -37.10
N ALA A 571 -19.00 -22.00 -37.91
CA ALA A 571 -17.72 -22.69 -37.77
C ALA A 571 -17.17 -22.62 -36.33
N GLN A 572 -16.59 -23.72 -35.85
CA GLN A 572 -16.06 -23.82 -34.49
C GLN A 572 -14.96 -22.78 -34.20
N LYS A 573 -14.12 -22.46 -35.20
CA LYS A 573 -13.09 -21.40 -35.10
C LYS A 573 -13.72 -20.04 -34.78
N THR A 574 -14.83 -19.71 -35.43
CA THR A 574 -15.58 -18.47 -35.22
C THR A 574 -16.21 -18.42 -33.82
N ARG A 575 -16.79 -19.54 -33.35
CA ARG A 575 -17.32 -19.63 -31.97
C ARG A 575 -16.23 -19.52 -30.90
N ARG A 576 -15.07 -20.15 -31.10
CA ARG A 576 -13.91 -19.97 -30.21
C ARG A 576 -13.44 -18.52 -30.15
N CYS A 577 -13.37 -17.83 -31.30
CA CYS A 577 -13.00 -16.42 -31.37
C CYS A 577 -14.00 -15.52 -30.64
N LEU A 578 -15.31 -15.78 -30.79
CA LEU A 578 -16.37 -15.10 -30.04
C LEU A 578 -16.19 -15.24 -28.53
N ILE A 579 -15.94 -16.46 -28.05
CA ILE A 579 -15.71 -16.71 -26.63
C ILE A 579 -14.48 -15.93 -26.13
N LYS A 580 -13.37 -15.91 -26.90
CA LYS A 580 -12.18 -15.13 -26.51
C LYS A 580 -12.47 -13.64 -26.40
N LYS A 581 -13.28 -13.09 -27.33
CA LYS A 581 -13.69 -11.68 -27.29
C LYS A 581 -14.61 -11.38 -26.10
N GLU A 582 -15.57 -12.25 -25.82
CA GLU A 582 -16.51 -12.11 -24.69
C GLU A 582 -15.77 -12.10 -23.35
N VAL A 583 -14.90 -13.08 -23.12
CA VAL A 583 -14.07 -13.15 -21.90
C VAL A 583 -13.06 -12.00 -21.88
N GLY A 584 -12.45 -11.66 -23.01
CA GLY A 584 -11.47 -10.57 -23.12
C GLY A 584 -12.05 -9.21 -22.73
N ILE A 585 -13.29 -8.90 -23.12
CA ILE A 585 -13.98 -7.68 -22.71
C ILE A 585 -14.10 -7.59 -21.17
N LEU A 586 -14.42 -8.71 -20.51
CA LEU A 586 -14.58 -8.75 -19.06
C LEU A 586 -13.25 -8.59 -18.30
N PHE A 587 -12.13 -8.98 -18.91
CA PHE A 587 -10.80 -8.87 -18.32
C PHE A 587 -10.13 -7.53 -18.61
N PHE A 588 -10.04 -7.13 -19.88
CA PHE A 588 -9.22 -6.00 -20.29
C PHE A 588 -9.88 -4.65 -20.00
N ILE A 589 -11.21 -4.53 -20.16
CA ILE A 589 -11.89 -3.23 -19.94
C ILE A 589 -11.67 -2.72 -18.50
N PRO A 590 -11.89 -3.52 -17.43
CA PRO A 590 -11.63 -3.09 -16.05
C PRO A 590 -10.17 -2.77 -15.75
N ALA A 591 -9.21 -3.33 -16.50
CA ALA A 591 -7.78 -3.15 -16.25
C ALA A 591 -7.19 -1.89 -16.91
N ILE A 592 -7.83 -1.34 -17.94
CA ILE A 592 -7.35 -0.15 -18.67
C ILE A 592 -7.18 1.06 -17.76
N LEU A 593 -8.23 1.46 -17.02
CA LEU A 593 -8.13 2.65 -16.16
C LEU A 593 -7.12 2.49 -15.02
N PRO A 594 -7.10 1.36 -14.27
CA PRO A 594 -6.05 1.12 -13.28
C PRO A 594 -4.62 1.27 -13.85
N MET A 595 -4.36 0.75 -15.05
CA MET A 595 -3.06 0.92 -15.72
C MET A 595 -2.76 2.38 -16.08
N ILE A 596 -3.75 3.13 -16.56
CA ILE A 596 -3.59 4.58 -16.85
C ILE A 596 -3.33 5.36 -15.54
N MET A 597 -4.09 5.09 -14.49
CA MET A 597 -3.91 5.70 -13.18
C MET A 597 -2.54 5.40 -12.59
N MET A 598 -2.04 4.18 -12.79
CA MET A 598 -0.69 3.79 -12.38
C MET A 598 0.38 4.65 -13.07
N ILE A 599 0.24 4.97 -14.36
CA ILE A 599 1.19 5.87 -15.06
C ILE A 599 1.20 7.27 -14.41
N PHE A 600 0.03 7.81 -14.08
CA PHE A 600 -0.05 9.10 -13.36
C PHE A 600 0.54 9.01 -11.95
N LEU A 601 0.36 7.90 -11.26
CA LEU A 601 0.94 7.67 -9.94
C LEU A 601 2.48 7.60 -9.99
N ILE A 602 3.05 6.93 -10.99
CA ILE A 602 4.50 6.88 -11.23
C ILE A 602 5.04 8.28 -11.50
N ALA A 603 4.42 9.02 -12.43
CA ALA A 603 4.84 10.38 -12.77
C ALA A 603 4.73 11.33 -11.57
N GLY A 604 3.65 11.24 -10.80
CA GLY A 604 3.44 12.03 -9.59
C GLY A 604 4.47 11.70 -8.50
N ALA A 605 4.73 10.42 -8.26
CA ALA A 605 5.74 9.99 -7.29
C ALA A 605 7.14 10.46 -7.70
N ASN A 606 7.51 10.32 -8.98
CA ASN A 606 8.81 10.79 -9.47
C ASN A 606 8.96 12.31 -9.34
N LYS A 607 7.90 13.08 -9.59
CA LYS A 607 7.93 14.54 -9.43
C LYS A 607 8.05 14.98 -7.96
N VAL A 608 7.39 14.28 -7.04
CA VAL A 608 7.33 14.68 -5.62
C VAL A 608 8.53 14.16 -4.83
N PHE A 609 9.02 12.97 -5.16
CA PHE A 609 10.04 12.27 -4.37
C PHE A 609 11.32 11.96 -5.15
N GLY A 610 11.36 12.16 -6.47
CA GLY A 610 12.48 11.75 -7.30
C GLY A 610 13.80 12.45 -6.96
N GLU A 611 13.74 13.74 -6.60
CA GLU A 611 14.92 14.52 -6.18
C GLU A 611 15.44 14.12 -4.79
N ALA A 612 14.60 13.50 -3.96
CA ALA A 612 14.94 13.08 -2.61
C ALA A 612 15.58 11.68 -2.56
N ILE A 613 15.67 10.97 -3.69
CA ILE A 613 16.22 9.60 -3.76
C ILE A 613 17.54 9.61 -4.54
N LEU A 614 18.59 9.08 -3.93
CA LEU A 614 19.92 8.99 -4.54
C LEU A 614 19.94 8.17 -5.82
N GLN A 615 19.14 7.11 -5.87
CA GLN A 615 19.01 6.28 -7.06
C GLN A 615 18.12 6.97 -8.11
N GLU A 616 18.74 7.42 -9.20
CA GLU A 616 18.04 8.00 -10.33
C GLU A 616 16.95 7.08 -10.88
N ASN A 617 15.80 7.67 -11.25
CA ASN A 617 14.68 6.98 -11.90
C ASN A 617 14.13 5.76 -11.12
N LEU A 618 14.30 5.72 -9.80
CA LEU A 618 13.81 4.62 -8.96
C LEU A 618 12.31 4.40 -9.14
N PHE A 619 11.50 5.46 -9.03
CA PHE A 619 10.05 5.36 -9.19
C PHE A 619 9.64 4.88 -10.58
N LEU A 620 10.35 5.28 -11.63
CA LEU A 620 10.09 4.80 -12.98
C LEU A 620 10.40 3.30 -13.11
N THR A 621 11.56 2.87 -12.60
CA THR A 621 12.01 1.48 -12.64
C THR A 621 11.04 0.56 -11.91
N TYR A 622 10.71 0.86 -10.66
CA TYR A 622 9.76 0.05 -9.88
C TYR A 622 8.31 0.20 -10.39
N GLY A 623 7.98 1.31 -11.03
CA GLY A 623 6.73 1.49 -11.77
C GLY A 623 6.59 0.53 -12.94
N ILE A 624 7.64 0.38 -13.76
CA ILE A 624 7.70 -0.58 -14.86
C ILE A 624 7.64 -2.01 -14.32
N VAL A 625 8.44 -2.34 -13.30
CA VAL A 625 8.40 -3.67 -12.66
C VAL A 625 6.99 -4.00 -12.18
N THR A 626 6.31 -3.04 -11.53
CA THR A 626 4.93 -3.21 -11.07
C THR A 626 3.98 -3.55 -12.22
N LEU A 627 4.04 -2.79 -13.32
CA LEU A 627 3.22 -3.03 -14.51
C LEU A 627 3.54 -4.37 -15.19
N THR A 628 4.81 -4.76 -15.27
CA THR A 628 5.25 -6.01 -15.88
C THR A 628 4.77 -7.22 -15.09
N VAL A 629 4.99 -7.22 -13.77
CA VAL A 629 4.55 -8.31 -12.87
C VAL A 629 3.03 -8.46 -12.90
N PHE A 630 2.31 -7.34 -12.76
CA PHE A 630 0.85 -7.33 -12.83
C PHE A 630 0.34 -7.88 -14.18
N SER A 631 0.89 -7.37 -15.29
CA SER A 631 0.48 -7.80 -16.63
C SER A 631 0.76 -9.29 -16.85
N GLY A 632 1.90 -9.80 -16.37
CA GLY A 632 2.22 -11.23 -16.43
C GLY A 632 1.18 -12.08 -15.71
N ILE A 633 0.88 -11.77 -14.44
CA ILE A 633 -0.11 -12.50 -13.64
C ILE A 633 -1.51 -12.42 -14.28
N TYR A 634 -1.93 -11.23 -14.71
CA TYR A 634 -3.27 -11.03 -15.26
C TYR A 634 -3.46 -11.69 -16.63
N LEU A 635 -2.43 -11.72 -17.48
CA LEU A 635 -2.45 -12.41 -18.77
C LEU A 635 -2.46 -13.93 -18.61
N LEU A 636 -1.69 -14.49 -17.67
CA LEU A 636 -1.76 -15.91 -17.33
C LEU A 636 -3.17 -16.29 -16.87
N TYR A 637 -3.75 -15.50 -15.96
CA TYR A 637 -5.10 -15.74 -15.47
C TYR A 637 -6.16 -15.63 -16.59
N TYR A 638 -6.03 -14.69 -17.51
CA TYR A 638 -6.87 -14.59 -18.70
C TYR A 638 -6.76 -15.84 -19.59
N TRP A 639 -5.54 -16.33 -19.83
CA TRP A 639 -5.31 -17.54 -20.62
C TRP A 639 -5.99 -18.75 -20.00
N ASP A 640 -5.78 -18.97 -18.70
CA ASP A 640 -6.36 -20.09 -17.98
C ASP A 640 -7.89 -20.03 -18.00
N THR A 641 -8.45 -18.86 -17.70
CA THR A 641 -9.90 -18.66 -17.68
C THR A 641 -10.52 -18.87 -19.06
N THR A 642 -9.91 -18.33 -20.12
CA THR A 642 -10.41 -18.52 -21.49
C THR A 642 -10.34 -19.98 -21.91
N SER A 643 -9.28 -20.70 -21.55
CA SER A 643 -9.10 -22.11 -21.89
C SER A 643 -10.15 -22.99 -21.19
N VAL A 644 -10.34 -22.79 -19.88
CA VAL A 644 -11.35 -23.50 -19.08
C VAL A 644 -12.75 -23.19 -19.59
N PHE A 645 -13.05 -21.92 -19.86
CA PHE A 645 -14.38 -21.51 -20.33
C PHE A 645 -14.70 -22.04 -21.72
N GLN A 646 -13.73 -22.01 -22.65
CA GLN A 646 -13.88 -22.61 -23.98
C GLN A 646 -14.13 -24.11 -23.90
N TYR A 647 -13.36 -24.82 -23.09
CA TYR A 647 -13.55 -26.25 -22.89
C TYR A 647 -14.96 -26.55 -22.33
N ALA A 648 -15.37 -25.83 -21.28
CA ALA A 648 -16.65 -26.07 -20.62
C ALA A 648 -17.89 -25.73 -21.48
N VAL A 649 -17.80 -24.70 -22.33
CA VAL A 649 -18.90 -24.25 -23.20
C VAL A 649 -18.99 -25.06 -24.50
N LEU A 650 -17.86 -25.48 -25.08
CA LEU A 650 -17.81 -26.21 -26.35
C LEU A 650 -17.83 -27.73 -26.21
N LYS A 651 -17.77 -28.27 -24.99
CA LYS A 651 -17.90 -29.71 -24.74
C LYS A 651 -19.26 -30.20 -25.25
N LYS A 652 -19.24 -31.08 -26.27
CA LYS A 652 -20.41 -31.83 -26.69
C LYS A 652 -20.67 -32.92 -25.65
N GLU A 653 -21.67 -32.72 -24.80
CA GLU A 653 -22.32 -33.86 -24.16
C GLU A 653 -23.22 -34.48 -25.25
N PHE A 654 -22.84 -35.66 -25.73
CA PHE A 654 -23.81 -36.54 -26.35
C PHE A 654 -24.88 -36.79 -25.29
N TYR A 655 -26.13 -36.40 -25.58
CA TYR A 655 -27.28 -36.80 -24.79
C TYR A 655 -27.18 -38.32 -24.56
N LYS A 656 -27.01 -38.74 -23.31
CA LYS A 656 -27.39 -40.07 -22.85
C LYS A 656 -28.68 -39.91 -22.05
#